data_AF-A0A964XL84-F1
#
_entry.id   AF-A0A964XL84-F1
#
_cell.length_a   1.000
_cell.length_b   1.000
_cell.length_c   1.000
_cell.angle_alpha   90.00
_cell.angle_beta   90.00
_cell.angle_gamma   90.00
#
_symmetry.space_group_name_H-M   'P 1'
#
loop_
_entity.id
_entity.type
_entity.pdbx_description
1 polymer ?
#
loop_
_entity_poly.entity_id
_entity_poly.type
_entity_poly.pdbx_seq_one_letter_code
_entity_poly.pdbx_strand_id
1 'polypeptide(L)'
;MLVLALAAVLAPAMGGGTAHAASTVRQAAPEPAGLDARAAYFAERLRASPVYVTDQAPRVMPRSAWPAFLEQAQRTGVPTYVLVLPYAATVDRDELLTAVREKLDRKGLYVLLDADGGGSWLDVSVEAEGVGDLPIQASLDSADEWLPDDATALDFFTAFVDGLRNDGDASGSGRPPNSLYTSPEGRAAESTVTGVLTGLVPALALLIGVPLARRRGSGRRLLVPVAVAVVLAVTVPLCARGLLSDTSSTGDPDPTGRDLELRAERFAAGLREDSVYLDAELPPALTPAQLRSVERRLSTLDVPVYVVAVPLDHADESEGHADLFAERLHRTLGKNGLYVTASVGTFDDISLQLTNYGAKLDESELYDLDDWVAYGPEDMDADPQLHARLLKLAQHIGRTPAGPPGRPYAGDEPPMDPVAEDTLPALLTDPDGPAGLSGMFLAGLAGGAGVPAAVAGLVWLVRRSRRGTGHPAPPRPAPRGSRTPPRTPPGGTPERRDPGIDARPDTRWLRTTARRELGMLREEFTRTRPRNDDQAHASVRDCLEAATLLLDRDGDQHVDSDTGAVDLATGLALIRATLDTAPDERRSIPGTGTSLCTLNPLHGPAPMTSRLAPTPGARFRPHPVCEACGAALGKAASAHRAAAVDRLRLTLPGTRDGSGRPVRTAAYTALPGPLGEAGARGDIQVTALVSDVRARRGVQG
;
A
#
# COMPACT_ATOMS: atom_id res chain seq x y z
N MET A 1 10.29 37.62 39.43
CA MET A 1 10.96 38.78 40.07
C MET A 1 12.30 38.29 40.59
N LEU A 2 13.48 38.82 40.32
CA LEU A 2 13.98 40.04 39.68
C LEU A 2 15.47 39.70 39.39
N VAL A 3 15.95 39.75 38.15
CA VAL A 3 16.97 40.72 37.64
C VAL A 3 18.33 40.63 38.39
N LEU A 4 19.44 40.11 37.85
CA LEU A 4 20.21 40.39 36.62
C LEU A 4 21.00 41.73 36.70
N ALA A 5 22.34 41.67 36.79
CA ALA A 5 23.33 42.68 36.37
C ALA A 5 24.73 42.32 36.93
N LEU A 6 25.88 42.61 36.33
CA LEU A 6 26.37 42.99 34.98
C LEU A 6 27.90 43.19 35.15
N ALA A 7 28.62 43.35 34.02
CA ALA A 7 29.96 43.94 33.82
C ALA A 7 31.13 42.94 33.80
N ALA A 8 32.13 42.99 32.91
CA ALA A 8 32.51 43.84 31.76
C ALA A 8 33.55 43.02 30.92
N VAL A 9 33.96 43.30 29.68
CA VAL A 9 34.75 44.44 29.16
C VAL A 9 34.89 44.27 27.63
N LEU A 10 34.88 45.39 26.89
CA LEU A 10 35.16 45.51 25.45
C LEU A 10 36.66 45.83 25.15
N ALA A 11 37.18 45.18 24.10
CA ALA A 11 38.10 45.68 23.02
C ALA A 11 39.58 46.04 23.33
N PRO A 12 40.45 46.27 22.30
CA PRO A 12 40.77 45.48 21.09
C PRO A 12 42.31 45.33 20.86
N ALA A 13 42.77 44.47 19.93
CA ALA A 13 44.11 44.60 19.34
C ALA A 13 44.23 43.97 17.95
N MET A 14 44.68 44.80 17.00
CA MET A 14 45.10 44.43 15.64
C MET A 14 46.43 43.68 15.67
N GLY A 15 46.60 42.74 14.72
CA GLY A 15 47.90 42.13 14.41
C GLY A 15 47.82 41.41 13.07
N GLY A 16 48.30 42.07 12.02
CA GLY A 16 48.47 41.48 10.69
C GLY A 16 49.62 40.48 10.69
N GLY A 17 49.42 39.34 10.04
CA GLY A 17 50.43 38.33 9.78
C GLY A 17 50.10 37.59 8.50
N THR A 18 50.71 38.02 7.40
CA THR A 18 50.75 37.29 6.13
C THR A 18 51.59 36.03 6.31
N ALA A 19 50.97 34.85 6.23
CA ALA A 19 51.68 33.57 6.13
C ALA A 19 51.21 32.82 4.89
N HIS A 20 52.15 32.59 3.97
CA HIS A 20 52.03 31.70 2.82
C HIS A 20 51.55 30.31 3.26
N ALA A 21 50.35 29.93 2.82
CA ALA A 21 49.90 28.54 2.86
C ALA A 21 50.59 27.77 1.71
N ALA A 22 51.70 27.11 2.03
CA ALA A 22 52.21 26.03 1.20
C ALA A 22 51.22 24.85 1.32
N SER A 23 50.47 24.59 0.25
CA SER A 23 49.65 23.40 0.10
C SER A 23 50.53 22.16 0.06
N THR A 24 50.86 21.60 1.22
CA THR A 24 51.22 20.18 1.32
C THR A 24 49.99 19.37 0.97
N VAL A 25 50.01 18.79 -0.23
CA VAL A 25 49.12 17.71 -0.66
C VAL A 25 49.28 16.57 0.34
N ARG A 26 48.35 16.49 1.29
CA ARG A 26 48.19 15.33 2.17
C ARG A 26 47.64 14.22 1.27
N GLN A 27 48.49 13.28 0.89
CA GLN A 27 48.04 12.02 0.29
C GLN A 27 46.96 11.43 1.22
N ALA A 28 45.73 11.39 0.72
CA ALA A 28 44.61 10.79 1.40
C ALA A 28 44.90 9.30 1.59
N ALA A 29 44.75 8.83 2.82
CA ALA A 29 44.65 7.40 3.13
C ALA A 29 43.50 6.79 2.31
N PRO A 30 43.53 5.47 2.00
CA PRO A 30 42.40 4.81 1.37
C PRO A 30 41.16 5.02 2.24
N GLU A 31 40.11 5.60 1.65
CA GLU A 31 38.85 5.88 2.34
C GLU A 31 38.20 4.55 2.76
N PRO A 32 37.56 4.48 3.94
CA PRO A 32 36.94 3.25 4.40
C PRO A 32 35.84 2.83 3.41
N ALA A 33 35.91 1.59 2.95
CA ALA A 33 34.85 0.93 2.19
C ALA A 33 33.53 1.00 2.99
N GLY A 34 32.40 1.09 2.29
CA GLY A 34 31.13 1.53 2.86
C GLY A 34 30.65 0.83 4.15
N LEU A 35 30.98 -0.45 4.30
CA LEU A 35 30.70 -1.21 5.52
C LEU A 35 31.37 -0.61 6.77
N ASP A 36 32.63 -0.14 6.66
CA ASP A 36 33.40 0.38 7.80
C ASP A 36 32.80 1.69 8.35
N ALA A 37 32.34 2.57 7.45
CA ALA A 37 31.68 3.82 7.81
C ALA A 37 30.31 3.56 8.48
N ARG A 38 29.52 2.63 7.91
CA ARG A 38 28.23 2.21 8.46
C ARG A 38 28.39 1.56 9.84
N ALA A 39 29.36 0.65 9.98
CA ALA A 39 29.69 0.03 11.25
C ALA A 39 30.16 1.06 12.30
N ALA A 40 30.96 2.04 11.91
CA ALA A 40 31.38 3.13 12.79
C ALA A 40 30.18 3.98 13.28
N TYR A 41 29.23 4.28 12.39
CA TYR A 41 27.98 4.97 12.73
C TYR A 41 27.19 4.20 13.79
N PHE A 42 26.90 2.91 13.56
CA PHE A 42 26.14 2.11 14.52
C PHE A 42 26.90 1.88 15.83
N ALA A 43 28.22 1.67 15.78
CA ALA A 43 29.02 1.59 16.99
C ALA A 43 28.95 2.90 17.80
N GLU A 44 28.92 4.07 17.17
CA GLU A 44 28.73 5.35 17.88
C GLU A 44 27.35 5.44 18.53
N ARG A 45 26.29 5.03 17.83
CA ARG A 45 24.94 4.94 18.41
C ARG A 45 24.90 4.00 19.62
N LEU A 46 25.53 2.83 19.52
CA LEU A 46 25.60 1.83 20.58
C LEU A 46 26.45 2.27 21.78
N ARG A 47 27.44 3.14 21.58
CA ARG A 47 28.18 3.76 22.69
C ARG A 47 27.30 4.72 23.50
N ALA A 48 26.37 5.42 22.83
CA ALA A 48 25.45 6.35 23.47
C ALA A 48 24.28 5.64 24.17
N SER A 49 23.77 4.56 23.57
CA SER A 49 22.68 3.74 24.12
C SER A 49 22.88 2.29 23.66
N PRO A 50 22.79 1.29 24.55
CA PRO A 50 22.99 -0.11 24.16
C PRO A 50 21.94 -0.64 23.18
N VAL A 51 20.82 0.07 22.99
CA VAL A 51 19.80 -0.27 22.00
C VAL A 51 19.65 0.88 21.01
N TYR A 52 19.64 0.53 19.72
CA TYR A 52 19.30 1.42 18.61
C TYR A 52 18.09 0.86 17.86
N VAL A 53 17.01 1.64 17.83
CA VAL A 53 15.84 1.39 16.97
C VAL A 53 15.85 2.44 15.88
N THR A 54 15.84 1.99 14.62
CA THR A 54 15.78 2.86 13.44
C THR A 54 14.54 3.76 13.45
N ASP A 55 14.61 4.90 12.75
CA ASP A 55 13.42 5.70 12.41
C ASP A 55 12.95 5.44 10.97
N GLN A 56 13.48 4.41 10.29
CA GLN A 56 13.17 4.08 8.90
C GLN A 56 11.87 3.32 8.70
N ALA A 57 11.46 2.50 9.67
CA ALA A 57 10.25 1.68 9.62
C ALA A 57 9.31 2.00 10.79
N PRO A 58 8.92 3.27 11.01
CA PRO A 58 8.15 3.66 12.20
C PRO A 58 6.78 3.01 12.30
N ARG A 59 6.18 2.48 11.21
CA ARG A 59 4.85 1.84 11.28
C ARG A 59 4.91 0.47 11.94
N VAL A 60 5.91 -0.33 11.59
CA VAL A 60 6.11 -1.67 12.16
C VAL A 60 6.91 -1.57 13.45
N MET A 61 7.96 -0.74 13.48
CA MET A 61 8.87 -0.66 14.61
C MET A 61 9.11 0.79 15.06
N PRO A 62 8.13 1.40 15.74
CA PRO A 62 8.26 2.78 16.15
C PRO A 62 9.36 2.94 17.20
N ARG A 63 10.05 4.08 17.13
CA ARG A 63 11.16 4.38 18.04
C ARG A 63 10.71 4.51 19.49
N SER A 64 9.43 4.79 19.73
CA SER A 64 8.79 4.70 21.04
C SER A 64 8.81 3.30 21.67
N ALA A 65 9.05 2.23 20.90
CA ALA A 65 9.27 0.87 21.39
C ALA A 65 10.65 0.68 22.07
N TRP A 66 11.58 1.61 21.90
CA TRP A 66 12.95 1.55 22.45
C TRP A 66 13.04 1.14 23.93
N PRO A 67 12.20 1.66 24.88
CA PRO A 67 12.27 1.25 26.27
C PRO A 67 12.03 -0.24 26.49
N ALA A 68 11.17 -0.87 25.67
CA ALA A 68 10.87 -2.29 25.79
C ALA A 68 12.07 -3.14 25.34
N PHE A 69 12.71 -2.80 24.23
CA PHE A 69 13.97 -3.45 23.82
C PHE A 69 15.08 -3.28 24.86
N LEU A 70 15.19 -2.08 25.46
CA LEU A 70 16.17 -1.85 26.52
C LEU A 70 15.90 -2.73 27.74
N GLU A 71 14.64 -2.88 28.14
CA GLU A 71 14.24 -3.78 29.21
C GLU A 71 14.62 -5.23 28.90
N GLN A 72 14.32 -5.71 27.68
CA GLN A 72 14.70 -7.06 27.25
C GLN A 72 16.23 -7.26 27.23
N ALA A 73 16.97 -6.28 26.72
CA ALA A 73 18.43 -6.32 26.70
C ALA A 73 19.04 -6.39 28.11
N GLN A 74 18.40 -5.76 29.11
CA GLN A 74 18.83 -5.86 30.51
C GLN A 74 18.50 -7.24 31.13
N ARG A 75 17.42 -7.89 30.68
CA ARG A 75 17.00 -9.21 31.16
C ARG A 75 17.98 -10.33 30.77
N THR A 76 18.86 -10.13 29.79
CA THR A 76 19.90 -11.13 29.41
C THR A 76 20.89 -11.41 30.54
N GLY A 77 21.10 -10.46 31.46
CA GLY A 77 22.09 -10.56 32.53
C GLY A 77 23.55 -10.33 32.10
N VAL A 78 23.79 -10.04 30.83
CA VAL A 78 25.10 -9.64 30.27
C VAL A 78 24.97 -8.29 29.56
N PRO A 79 26.06 -7.55 29.29
CA PRO A 79 25.97 -6.38 28.42
C PRO A 79 25.42 -6.82 27.05
N THR A 80 24.29 -6.27 26.63
CA THR A 80 23.63 -6.61 25.37
C THR A 80 23.47 -5.36 24.51
N TYR A 81 23.90 -5.44 23.26
CA TYR A 81 23.85 -4.37 22.27
C TYR A 81 22.89 -4.79 21.16
N VAL A 82 21.84 -4.01 20.92
CA VAL A 82 20.75 -4.35 19.99
C VAL A 82 20.64 -3.31 18.89
N LEU A 83 20.65 -3.75 17.64
CA LEU A 83 20.33 -2.98 16.45
C LEU A 83 19.00 -3.48 15.88
N VAL A 84 18.05 -2.58 15.67
CA VAL A 84 16.79 -2.88 14.98
C VAL A 84 16.73 -1.99 13.74
N LEU A 85 16.88 -2.59 12.56
CA LEU A 85 17.17 -1.92 11.28
C LEU A 85 16.21 -2.41 10.18
N PRO A 86 15.84 -1.59 9.18
CA PRO A 86 15.01 -2.07 8.06
C PRO A 86 15.81 -3.06 7.18
N TYR A 87 15.12 -3.87 6.39
CA TYR A 87 15.73 -4.92 5.56
C TYR A 87 16.81 -4.37 4.61
N ALA A 88 16.54 -3.21 4.01
CA ALA A 88 17.51 -2.54 3.13
C ALA A 88 18.86 -2.22 3.82
N ALA A 89 18.88 -2.15 5.16
CA ALA A 89 20.10 -1.96 5.94
C ALA A 89 20.76 -3.27 6.41
N THR A 90 20.08 -4.42 6.29
CA THR A 90 20.51 -5.74 6.81
C THR A 90 21.03 -6.71 5.74
N VAL A 91 21.16 -6.29 4.47
CA VAL A 91 21.68 -7.12 3.35
C VAL A 91 22.98 -7.88 3.70
N ASP A 92 23.91 -7.21 4.39
CA ASP A 92 25.17 -7.80 4.87
C ASP A 92 25.19 -7.98 6.41
N ARG A 93 24.07 -8.40 7.01
CA ARG A 93 23.84 -8.41 8.47
C ARG A 93 24.98 -8.99 9.29
N ASP A 94 25.51 -10.16 8.93
CA ASP A 94 26.57 -10.83 9.71
C ASP A 94 27.88 -10.04 9.64
N GLU A 95 28.24 -9.58 8.43
CA GLU A 95 29.45 -8.76 8.23
C GLU A 95 29.32 -7.41 8.94
N LEU A 96 28.12 -6.80 8.90
CA LEU A 96 27.80 -5.57 9.60
C LEU A 96 27.88 -5.75 11.11
N LEU A 97 27.28 -6.82 11.67
CA LEU A 97 27.29 -7.08 13.10
C LEU A 97 28.71 -7.35 13.61
N THR A 98 29.49 -8.16 12.89
CA THR A 98 30.91 -8.37 13.15
C THR A 98 31.67 -7.03 13.14
N ALA A 99 31.51 -6.21 12.09
CA ALA A 99 32.21 -4.93 11.97
C ALA A 99 31.80 -3.95 13.08
N VAL A 100 30.52 -3.90 13.45
CA VAL A 100 30.02 -3.07 14.57
C VAL A 100 30.65 -3.52 15.89
N ARG A 101 30.71 -4.83 16.15
CA ARG A 101 31.36 -5.40 17.34
C ARG A 101 32.83 -4.98 17.41
N GLU A 102 33.58 -5.15 16.32
CA GLU A 102 34.99 -4.77 16.25
C GLU A 102 35.20 -3.27 16.50
N LYS A 103 34.33 -2.41 15.95
CA LYS A 103 34.39 -0.96 16.16
C LYS A 103 33.95 -0.55 17.56
N LEU A 104 32.96 -1.23 18.14
CA LEU A 104 32.46 -0.92 19.47
C LEU A 104 33.50 -1.28 20.54
N ASP A 105 34.25 -2.37 20.32
CA ASP A 105 35.31 -2.89 21.20
C ASP A 105 34.85 -3.06 22.64
N ARG A 106 33.70 -3.73 22.81
CA ARG A 106 33.13 -4.05 24.12
C ARG A 106 32.75 -5.52 24.20
N LYS A 107 32.89 -6.08 25.39
CA LYS A 107 32.38 -7.43 25.67
C LYS A 107 30.86 -7.37 25.82
N GLY A 108 30.17 -8.38 25.31
CA GLY A 108 28.73 -8.45 25.36
C GLY A 108 28.12 -9.39 24.33
N LEU A 109 26.80 -9.45 24.35
CA LEU A 109 25.94 -10.05 23.34
C LEU A 109 25.55 -8.96 22.33
N TYR A 110 25.69 -9.23 21.05
CA TYR A 110 25.36 -8.35 19.95
C TYR A 110 24.20 -8.97 19.17
N VAL A 111 23.13 -8.22 18.97
CA VAL A 111 21.91 -8.69 18.32
C VAL A 111 21.53 -7.67 17.24
N LEU A 112 21.32 -8.16 16.02
CA LEU A 112 20.78 -7.39 14.90
C LEU A 112 19.46 -8.04 14.50
N LEU A 113 18.39 -7.24 14.56
CA LEU A 113 17.03 -7.62 14.21
C LEU A 113 16.60 -6.84 12.97
N ASP A 114 15.99 -7.52 12.01
CA ASP A 114 15.26 -6.88 10.94
C ASP A 114 13.97 -6.24 11.46
N ALA A 115 13.58 -5.09 10.92
CA ALA A 115 12.40 -4.33 11.31
C ALA A 115 11.22 -4.51 10.33
N ASP A 116 11.44 -5.07 9.14
CA ASP A 116 10.43 -5.13 8.07
C ASP A 116 9.47 -6.32 8.25
N GLY A 117 8.89 -6.45 9.46
CA GLY A 117 8.04 -7.56 9.95
C GLY A 117 6.73 -7.85 9.19
N GLY A 118 6.77 -7.96 7.87
CA GLY A 118 5.61 -8.20 7.00
C GLY A 118 5.57 -9.58 6.31
N GLY A 119 6.54 -10.47 6.53
CA GLY A 119 6.46 -11.79 5.87
C GLY A 119 7.42 -12.85 6.38
N SER A 120 6.88 -13.86 7.06
CA SER A 120 7.38 -15.23 7.25
C SER A 120 8.80 -15.46 7.79
N TRP A 121 9.72 -14.50 7.80
CA TRP A 121 11.11 -14.69 8.23
C TRP A 121 11.66 -13.38 8.81
N LEU A 122 11.58 -13.23 10.13
CA LEU A 122 12.36 -12.21 10.82
C LEU A 122 13.84 -12.62 10.76
N ASP A 123 14.64 -11.87 10.04
CA ASP A 123 16.05 -12.15 9.91
C ASP A 123 16.83 -11.63 11.13
N VAL A 124 17.56 -12.53 11.80
CA VAL A 124 18.28 -12.20 13.04
C VAL A 124 19.73 -12.69 12.97
N SER A 125 20.66 -11.81 13.36
CA SER A 125 22.08 -12.15 13.57
C SER A 125 22.45 -11.92 15.02
N VAL A 126 23.15 -12.89 15.63
CA VAL A 126 23.60 -12.79 17.02
C VAL A 126 25.06 -13.20 17.15
N GLU A 127 25.85 -12.37 17.83
CA GLU A 127 27.24 -12.65 18.17
C GLU A 127 27.50 -12.45 19.66
N ALA A 128 28.41 -13.23 20.23
CA ALA A 128 28.82 -13.11 21.62
C ALA A 128 30.33 -12.92 21.72
N GLU A 129 30.76 -11.95 22.52
CA GLU A 129 32.17 -11.63 22.73
C GLU A 129 32.48 -11.46 24.22
N GLY A 130 33.37 -12.31 24.73
CA GLY A 130 33.83 -12.23 26.11
C GLY A 130 32.73 -12.43 27.18
N VAL A 131 31.58 -12.96 26.78
CA VAL A 131 30.52 -13.49 27.66
C VAL A 131 30.64 -15.01 27.72
N GLY A 132 30.18 -15.64 28.81
CA GLY A 132 30.29 -17.10 28.99
C GLY A 132 29.50 -17.90 27.96
N ASP A 133 29.55 -19.23 28.04
CA ASP A 133 28.75 -20.11 27.18
C ASP A 133 27.26 -19.82 27.39
N LEU A 134 26.67 -19.07 26.45
CA LEU A 134 25.24 -18.79 26.37
C LEU A 134 24.60 -19.76 25.35
N PRO A 135 23.38 -20.26 25.60
CA PRO A 135 22.69 -21.17 24.69
C PRO A 135 22.08 -20.43 23.48
N ILE A 136 22.90 -19.64 22.76
CA ILE A 136 22.44 -18.71 21.71
C ILE A 136 21.67 -19.46 20.63
N GLN A 137 22.26 -20.50 20.03
CA GLN A 137 21.61 -21.23 18.95
C GLN A 137 20.31 -21.91 19.41
N ALA A 138 20.33 -22.59 20.55
CA ALA A 138 19.12 -23.22 21.10
C ALA A 138 18.02 -22.19 21.39
N SER A 139 18.38 -20.98 21.83
CA SER A 139 17.43 -19.89 22.07
C SER A 139 16.88 -19.28 20.78
N LEU A 140 17.68 -19.21 19.71
CA LEU A 140 17.24 -18.79 18.39
C LEU A 140 16.29 -19.83 17.78
N ASP A 141 16.70 -21.10 17.76
CA ASP A 141 15.89 -22.22 17.27
C ASP A 141 14.55 -22.28 18.03
N SER A 142 14.58 -22.09 19.35
CA SER A 142 13.38 -22.07 20.18
C SER A 142 12.54 -20.80 20.02
N ALA A 143 13.11 -19.67 19.60
CA ALA A 143 12.30 -18.49 19.29
C ALA A 143 11.59 -18.70 17.94
N ASP A 144 12.33 -19.16 16.93
CA ASP A 144 11.84 -19.45 15.58
C ASP A 144 10.75 -20.53 15.55
N GLU A 145 10.91 -21.62 16.32
CA GLU A 145 9.93 -22.72 16.36
C GLU A 145 8.59 -22.31 17.00
N TRP A 146 8.62 -21.39 17.98
CA TRP A 146 7.48 -21.12 18.86
C TRP A 146 6.73 -19.84 18.54
N LEU A 147 7.34 -18.94 17.77
CA LEU A 147 6.72 -17.69 17.40
C LEU A 147 5.84 -17.84 16.16
N PRO A 148 4.71 -17.13 16.11
CA PRO A 148 3.89 -17.10 14.92
C PRO A 148 4.58 -16.33 13.78
N ASP A 149 4.14 -16.56 12.54
CA ASP A 149 4.71 -15.93 11.32
C ASP A 149 4.58 -14.38 11.33
N ASP A 150 3.68 -13.84 12.16
CA ASP A 150 3.42 -12.42 12.37
C ASP A 150 4.08 -11.88 13.66
N ALA A 151 5.00 -12.63 14.25
CA ALA A 151 5.75 -12.18 15.41
C ALA A 151 6.61 -10.97 15.07
N THR A 152 6.55 -9.98 15.95
CA THR A 152 7.29 -8.73 15.77
C THR A 152 8.74 -8.88 16.22
N ALA A 153 9.61 -7.93 15.85
CA ALA A 153 11.01 -7.97 16.30
C ALA A 153 11.13 -7.94 17.83
N LEU A 154 10.19 -7.28 18.53
CA LEU A 154 10.16 -7.25 19.99
C LEU A 154 9.68 -8.58 20.58
N ASP A 155 8.68 -9.21 19.98
CA ASP A 155 8.22 -10.55 20.37
C ASP A 155 9.33 -11.58 20.21
N PHE A 156 10.03 -11.54 19.06
CA PHE A 156 11.20 -12.38 18.82
C PHE A 156 12.29 -12.16 19.84
N PHE A 157 12.69 -10.91 20.06
CA PHE A 157 13.74 -10.62 21.02
C PHE A 157 13.36 -11.05 22.44
N THR A 158 12.08 -10.91 22.81
CA THR A 158 11.57 -11.37 24.11
C THR A 158 11.66 -12.89 24.24
N ALA A 159 11.23 -13.65 23.22
CA ALA A 159 11.32 -15.12 23.22
C ALA A 159 12.78 -15.60 23.24
N PHE A 160 13.66 -14.97 22.47
CA PHE A 160 15.09 -15.23 22.47
C PHE A 160 15.71 -15.00 23.86
N VAL A 161 15.38 -13.89 24.52
CA VAL A 161 15.85 -13.59 25.88
C VAL A 161 15.29 -14.60 26.90
N ASP A 162 14.04 -15.04 26.73
CA ASP A 162 13.45 -16.07 27.58
C ASP A 162 14.17 -17.42 27.39
N GLY A 163 14.49 -17.80 26.15
CA GLY A 163 15.32 -18.97 25.83
C GLY A 163 16.71 -18.88 26.47
N LEU A 164 17.37 -17.73 26.40
CA LEU A 164 18.69 -17.52 27.01
C LEU A 164 18.68 -17.74 28.53
N ARG A 165 17.56 -17.43 29.19
CA ARG A 165 17.39 -17.55 30.65
C ARG A 165 16.98 -18.95 31.10
N ASN A 166 16.47 -19.77 30.19
CA ASN A 166 15.91 -21.09 30.44
C ASN A 166 16.74 -22.20 29.76
N ASP A 167 18.06 -22.02 29.64
CA ASP A 167 18.98 -22.99 29.04
C ASP A 167 18.61 -23.42 27.60
N GLY A 168 18.05 -22.50 26.81
CA GLY A 168 17.62 -22.72 25.43
C GLY A 168 16.16 -23.15 25.27
N ASP A 169 15.39 -23.28 26.36
CA ASP A 169 13.97 -23.62 26.31
C ASP A 169 13.08 -22.38 26.49
N ALA A 170 12.67 -21.74 25.38
CA ALA A 170 11.72 -20.62 25.45
C ALA A 170 10.30 -21.10 25.85
N SER A 171 9.97 -22.39 25.64
CA SER A 171 8.69 -23.00 26.01
C SER A 171 8.51 -23.17 27.53
N GLY A 172 9.62 -23.19 28.27
CA GLY A 172 9.68 -23.33 29.73
C GLY A 172 8.98 -22.22 30.51
N SER A 173 8.57 -21.12 29.85
CA SER A 173 7.73 -20.07 30.45
C SER A 173 6.29 -20.52 30.73
N GLY A 174 5.85 -21.67 30.20
CA GLY A 174 4.48 -22.17 30.36
C GLY A 174 3.43 -21.33 29.64
N ARG A 175 3.86 -20.41 28.77
CA ARG A 175 2.98 -19.67 27.87
C ARG A 175 2.64 -20.60 26.70
N PRO A 176 1.35 -20.82 26.38
CA PRO A 176 1.01 -21.49 25.12
C PRO A 176 1.66 -20.73 23.95
N PRO A 177 1.94 -21.40 22.81
CA PRO A 177 2.36 -20.70 21.60
C PRO A 177 1.38 -19.56 21.39
N ASN A 178 1.90 -18.33 21.35
CA ASN A 178 1.04 -17.16 21.19
C ASN A 178 0.23 -17.41 19.91
N SER A 179 -1.10 -17.38 20.04
CA SER A 179 -1.96 -17.43 18.86
C SER A 179 -1.55 -16.27 17.97
N LEU A 180 -1.36 -16.56 16.67
CA LEU A 180 -1.26 -15.59 15.59
C LEU A 180 -2.11 -14.37 15.93
N TYR A 181 -1.55 -13.17 15.80
CA TYR A 181 -2.37 -11.97 15.89
C TYR A 181 -3.50 -12.10 14.88
N THR A 182 -4.70 -11.73 15.30
CA THR A 182 -5.86 -11.89 14.43
C THR A 182 -5.69 -10.95 13.23
N SER A 183 -5.42 -11.47 12.03
CA SER A 183 -5.37 -10.64 10.82
C SER A 183 -6.73 -9.97 10.56
N PRO A 184 -6.80 -8.87 9.78
CA PRO A 184 -8.08 -8.29 9.36
C PRO A 184 -9.04 -9.31 8.72
N GLU A 185 -8.52 -10.23 7.90
CA GLU A 185 -9.29 -11.33 7.31
C GLU A 185 -9.70 -12.36 8.37
N GLY A 186 -8.81 -12.67 9.32
CA GLY A 186 -9.09 -13.49 10.48
C GLY A 186 -10.27 -12.92 11.28
N ARG A 187 -10.25 -11.63 11.57
CA ARG A 187 -11.32 -10.91 12.26
C ARG A 187 -12.62 -10.93 11.47
N ALA A 188 -12.57 -10.78 10.16
CA ALA A 188 -13.74 -10.88 9.29
C ALA A 188 -14.36 -12.29 9.32
N ALA A 189 -13.53 -13.34 9.29
CA ALA A 189 -13.96 -14.73 9.41
C ALA A 189 -14.57 -15.01 10.79
N GLU A 190 -13.93 -14.57 11.86
CA GLU A 190 -14.42 -14.64 13.24
C GLU A 190 -15.77 -13.95 13.43
N SER A 191 -15.90 -12.73 12.89
CA SER A 191 -17.13 -11.95 12.90
C SER A 191 -18.24 -12.68 12.16
N THR A 192 -17.93 -13.28 11.01
CA THR A 192 -18.85 -14.09 10.20
C THR A 192 -19.32 -15.34 10.95
N VAL A 193 -18.39 -16.12 11.51
CA VAL A 193 -18.70 -17.34 12.27
C VAL A 193 -19.52 -16.98 13.51
N THR A 194 -19.15 -15.93 14.23
CA THR A 194 -19.90 -15.46 15.40
C THR A 194 -21.31 -15.00 15.01
N GLY A 195 -21.46 -14.28 13.90
CA GLY A 195 -22.76 -13.88 13.36
C GLY A 195 -23.64 -15.09 13.04
N VAL A 196 -23.09 -16.08 12.33
CA VAL A 196 -23.78 -17.34 11.99
C VAL A 196 -24.22 -18.09 13.24
N LEU A 197 -23.34 -18.26 14.23
CA LEU A 197 -23.66 -18.96 15.48
C LEU A 197 -24.73 -18.21 16.28
N THR A 198 -24.65 -16.88 16.34
CA THR A 198 -25.60 -16.02 17.04
C THR A 198 -27.00 -16.10 16.42
N GLY A 199 -27.12 -16.33 15.11
CA GLY A 199 -28.40 -16.56 14.44
C GLY A 199 -28.89 -18.03 14.50
N LEU A 200 -28.02 -18.98 14.16
CA LEU A 200 -28.37 -20.38 13.95
C LEU A 200 -28.69 -21.11 15.26
N VAL A 201 -27.93 -20.87 16.33
CA VAL A 201 -28.08 -21.59 17.60
C VAL A 201 -29.43 -21.28 18.27
N PRO A 202 -29.86 -20.01 18.40
CA PRO A 202 -31.21 -19.68 18.86
C PRO A 202 -32.32 -20.22 17.96
N ALA A 203 -32.13 -20.17 16.64
CA ALA A 203 -33.11 -20.69 15.68
C ALA A 203 -33.32 -22.20 15.83
N LEU A 204 -32.24 -22.97 15.99
CA LEU A 204 -32.30 -24.41 16.27
C LEU A 204 -33.00 -24.70 17.60
N ALA A 205 -32.72 -23.92 18.66
CA ALA A 205 -33.40 -24.05 19.95
C ALA A 205 -34.93 -23.85 19.82
N LEU A 206 -35.38 -22.88 19.02
CA LEU A 206 -36.79 -22.66 18.72
C LEU A 206 -37.39 -23.77 17.87
N LEU A 207 -36.70 -24.18 16.79
CA LEU A 207 -37.15 -25.22 15.86
C LEU A 207 -37.34 -26.58 16.56
N ILE A 208 -36.49 -26.91 17.54
CA ILE A 208 -36.57 -28.15 18.31
C ILE A 208 -37.53 -27.99 19.50
N GLY A 209 -37.41 -26.89 20.24
CA GLY A 209 -38.13 -26.67 21.50
C GLY A 209 -39.63 -26.43 21.31
N VAL A 210 -40.05 -25.73 20.26
CA VAL A 210 -41.48 -25.41 20.02
C VAL A 210 -42.31 -26.66 19.69
N PRO A 211 -41.90 -27.57 18.78
CA PRO A 211 -42.63 -28.82 18.55
C PRO A 211 -42.71 -29.71 19.79
N LEU A 212 -41.61 -29.82 20.56
CA LEU A 212 -41.58 -30.60 21.80
C LEU A 212 -42.51 -30.03 22.88
N ALA A 213 -42.55 -28.70 23.03
CA ALA A 213 -43.46 -28.03 23.95
C ALA A 213 -44.93 -28.22 23.53
N ARG A 214 -45.23 -28.16 22.22
CA ARG A 214 -46.58 -28.40 21.66
C ARG A 214 -47.04 -29.85 21.87
N ARG A 215 -46.17 -30.84 21.67
CA ARG A 215 -46.50 -32.27 21.90
C ARG A 215 -46.90 -32.57 23.35
N ARG A 216 -46.40 -31.78 24.31
CA ARG A 216 -46.67 -31.97 25.75
C ARG A 216 -47.88 -31.17 26.28
N GLY A 217 -48.69 -30.56 25.41
CA GLY A 217 -50.05 -30.09 25.72
C GLY A 217 -50.18 -28.87 26.66
N SER A 218 -49.13 -28.11 26.93
CA SER A 218 -49.17 -27.00 27.90
C SER A 218 -48.72 -25.68 27.26
N GLY A 219 -49.64 -24.73 27.06
CA GLY A 219 -49.36 -23.42 26.45
C GLY A 219 -48.31 -22.58 27.20
N ARG A 220 -48.18 -22.72 28.53
CA ARG A 220 -47.15 -22.05 29.33
C ARG A 220 -45.71 -22.53 29.05
N ARG A 221 -45.54 -23.69 28.39
CA ARG A 221 -44.21 -24.26 28.08
C ARG A 221 -43.55 -23.69 26.81
N LEU A 222 -44.25 -22.81 26.08
CA LEU A 222 -43.65 -22.10 24.93
C LEU A 222 -42.71 -20.96 25.35
N LEU A 223 -42.80 -20.49 26.60
CA LEU A 223 -41.90 -19.46 27.13
C LEU A 223 -40.48 -19.98 27.34
N VAL A 224 -40.33 -21.27 27.66
CA VAL A 224 -39.03 -21.90 27.92
C VAL A 224 -38.12 -21.88 26.67
N PRO A 225 -38.52 -22.40 25.49
CA PRO A 225 -37.64 -22.37 24.32
C PRO A 225 -37.35 -20.95 23.82
N VAL A 226 -38.28 -20.00 24.02
CA VAL A 226 -38.05 -18.59 23.70
C VAL A 226 -37.03 -17.98 24.65
N ALA A 227 -37.16 -18.21 25.96
CA ALA A 227 -36.19 -17.75 26.95
C ALA A 227 -34.80 -18.35 26.69
N VAL A 228 -34.71 -19.65 26.37
CA VAL A 228 -33.44 -20.30 26.00
C VAL A 228 -32.85 -19.68 24.75
N ALA A 229 -33.65 -19.45 23.70
CA ALA A 229 -33.17 -18.81 22.49
C ALA A 229 -32.66 -17.38 22.73
N VAL A 230 -33.34 -16.59 23.56
CA VAL A 230 -32.89 -15.24 23.95
C VAL A 230 -31.59 -15.31 24.76
N VAL A 231 -31.49 -16.22 25.72
CA VAL A 231 -30.26 -16.43 26.48
C VAL A 231 -29.12 -16.79 25.53
N LEU A 232 -29.31 -17.73 24.61
CA LEU A 232 -28.31 -18.12 23.62
C LEU A 232 -27.90 -16.97 22.69
N ALA A 233 -28.86 -16.16 22.23
CA ALA A 233 -28.60 -15.00 21.39
C ALA A 233 -27.75 -13.92 22.08
N VAL A 234 -27.77 -13.87 23.42
CA VAL A 234 -26.96 -12.94 24.23
C VAL A 234 -25.64 -13.59 24.67
N THR A 235 -25.66 -14.84 25.11
CA THR A 235 -24.46 -15.52 25.62
C THR A 235 -23.44 -15.80 24.54
N VAL A 236 -23.86 -16.16 23.32
CA VAL A 236 -22.92 -16.43 22.21
C VAL A 236 -22.04 -15.21 21.90
N PRO A 237 -22.58 -14.00 21.62
CA PRO A 237 -21.74 -12.85 21.33
C PRO A 237 -20.94 -12.37 22.55
N LEU A 238 -21.46 -12.53 23.78
CA LEU A 238 -20.70 -12.19 25.00
C LEU A 238 -19.51 -13.14 25.21
N CYS A 239 -19.71 -14.44 25.03
CA CYS A 239 -18.62 -15.42 25.09
C CYS A 239 -17.62 -15.18 23.96
N ALA A 240 -18.10 -14.91 22.74
CA ALA A 240 -17.24 -14.61 21.60
C ALA A 240 -16.41 -13.34 21.85
N ARG A 241 -16.98 -12.27 22.40
CA ARG A 241 -16.22 -11.05 22.78
C ARG A 241 -15.16 -11.33 23.86
N GLY A 242 -15.43 -12.25 24.78
CA GLY A 242 -14.46 -12.63 25.81
C GLY A 242 -13.35 -13.55 25.31
N LEU A 243 -13.61 -14.34 24.25
CA LEU A 243 -12.64 -15.26 23.65
C LEU A 243 -11.85 -14.63 22.49
N LEU A 244 -12.47 -13.71 21.74
CA LEU A 244 -11.95 -13.05 20.55
C LEU A 244 -11.71 -11.57 20.85
N SER A 245 -10.90 -11.32 21.88
CA SER A 245 -10.72 -10.00 22.47
C SER A 245 -9.74 -9.11 21.72
N ASP A 246 -9.02 -9.64 20.72
CA ASP A 246 -7.98 -8.85 20.06
C ASP A 246 -8.60 -7.64 19.38
N THR A 247 -7.96 -6.50 19.56
CA THR A 247 -8.33 -5.24 18.94
C THR A 247 -7.28 -4.75 17.97
N SER A 248 -6.16 -5.48 17.85
CA SER A 248 -5.03 -5.17 17.00
C SER A 248 -4.63 -6.41 16.19
N SER A 249 -4.19 -6.20 14.95
CA SER A 249 -3.55 -7.21 14.11
C SER A 249 -2.05 -7.37 14.38
N THR A 250 -1.48 -6.58 15.28
CA THR A 250 -0.07 -6.66 15.69
C THR A 250 0.08 -6.54 17.21
N GLY A 251 1.18 -7.07 17.74
CA GLY A 251 1.64 -6.88 19.11
C GLY A 251 2.49 -5.63 19.32
N ASP A 252 2.89 -4.98 18.24
CA ASP A 252 3.74 -3.81 18.32
C ASP A 252 3.01 -2.62 18.95
N PRO A 253 3.75 -1.76 19.68
CA PRO A 253 3.18 -0.53 20.16
C PRO A 253 2.79 0.36 18.98
N ASP A 254 1.62 0.99 19.06
CA ASP A 254 1.17 1.94 18.03
C ASP A 254 2.21 3.05 17.80
N PRO A 255 2.49 3.40 16.53
CA PRO A 255 3.37 4.53 16.23
C PRO A 255 2.78 5.83 16.76
N THR A 256 3.61 6.62 17.43
CA THR A 256 3.22 7.97 17.83
C THR A 256 3.41 8.94 16.67
N GLY A 257 2.70 10.07 16.69
CA GLY A 257 2.95 11.15 15.73
C GLY A 257 4.41 11.64 15.72
N ARG A 258 5.11 11.49 16.86
CA ARG A 258 6.53 11.79 16.95
C ARG A 258 7.37 10.78 16.14
N ASP A 259 7.06 9.50 16.23
CA ASP A 259 7.77 8.44 15.50
C ASP A 259 7.70 8.70 13.98
N LEU A 260 6.51 9.08 13.49
CA LEU A 260 6.26 9.39 12.07
C LEU A 260 6.93 10.70 11.58
N GLU A 261 7.50 11.52 12.46
CA GLU A 261 8.20 12.76 12.11
C GLU A 261 9.73 12.63 12.15
N LEU A 262 10.26 11.69 12.93
CA LEU A 262 11.70 11.58 13.23
C LEU A 262 12.56 11.45 11.98
N ARG A 263 12.14 10.61 11.02
CA ARG A 263 12.86 10.41 9.76
C ARG A 263 12.97 11.71 8.98
N ALA A 264 11.84 12.35 8.67
CA ALA A 264 11.82 13.61 7.94
C ALA A 264 12.62 14.72 8.64
N GLU A 265 12.64 14.77 9.98
CA GLU A 265 13.47 15.70 10.73
C GLU A 265 14.97 15.45 10.59
N ARG A 266 15.38 14.17 10.66
CA ARG A 266 16.78 13.75 10.48
C ARG A 266 17.28 14.13 9.07
N PHE A 267 16.50 13.82 8.05
CA PHE A 267 16.81 14.17 6.67
C PHE A 267 16.79 15.69 6.45
N ALA A 268 15.81 16.42 7.02
CA ALA A 268 15.78 17.87 6.96
C ALA A 268 16.99 18.50 7.68
N ALA A 269 17.48 17.92 8.77
CA ALA A 269 18.67 18.39 9.46
C ALA A 269 19.91 18.28 8.56
N GLY A 270 20.11 17.12 7.92
CA GLY A 270 21.16 16.95 6.91
C GLY A 270 21.04 17.94 5.76
N LEU A 271 19.84 18.13 5.22
CA LEU A 271 19.59 19.06 4.11
C LEU A 271 19.68 20.56 4.46
N ARG A 272 19.78 20.89 5.76
CA ARG A 272 20.09 22.26 6.18
C ARG A 272 21.57 22.58 6.00
N GLU A 273 22.42 21.56 6.10
CA GLU A 273 23.87 21.67 5.97
C GLU A 273 24.29 21.52 4.50
N ASP A 274 23.83 20.45 3.85
CA ASP A 274 24.23 20.09 2.48
C ASP A 274 23.01 19.91 1.54
N SER A 275 23.20 20.12 0.23
CA SER A 275 22.13 19.90 -0.76
C SER A 275 21.84 18.42 -1.05
N VAL A 276 22.74 17.52 -0.64
CA VAL A 276 22.65 16.09 -0.85
C VAL A 276 22.83 15.40 0.49
N TYR A 277 21.86 14.60 0.91
CA TYR A 277 21.94 13.81 2.13
C TYR A 277 21.81 12.33 1.82
N LEU A 278 22.80 11.54 2.24
CA LEU A 278 22.79 10.09 2.14
C LEU A 278 22.57 9.54 3.54
N ASP A 279 21.59 8.64 3.72
CA ASP A 279 21.39 8.04 5.03
C ASP A 279 22.60 7.18 5.42
N ALA A 280 23.11 7.39 6.63
CA ALA A 280 24.21 6.63 7.20
C ALA A 280 23.83 5.19 7.56
N GLU A 281 22.54 4.87 7.61
CA GLU A 281 22.04 3.51 7.83
C GLU A 281 22.10 2.63 6.57
N LEU A 282 22.19 3.25 5.39
CA LEU A 282 22.26 2.53 4.12
C LEU A 282 23.71 2.25 3.70
N PRO A 283 23.95 1.21 2.87
CA PRO A 283 25.18 1.12 2.10
C PRO A 283 25.42 2.43 1.32
N PRO A 284 26.65 2.96 1.27
CA PRO A 284 26.90 4.22 0.60
C PRO A 284 26.74 4.08 -0.91
N ALA A 285 25.70 4.73 -1.44
CA ALA A 285 25.44 4.77 -2.88
C ALA A 285 26.39 5.72 -3.65
N LEU A 286 27.13 6.60 -2.95
CA LEU A 286 28.12 7.50 -3.54
C LEU A 286 29.39 7.54 -2.69
N THR A 287 30.54 7.50 -3.36
CA THR A 287 31.82 7.85 -2.73
C THR A 287 31.86 9.35 -2.37
N PRO A 288 32.66 9.76 -1.38
CA PRO A 288 32.85 11.18 -1.04
C PRO A 288 33.27 12.06 -2.23
N ALA A 289 34.03 11.51 -3.20
CA ALA A 289 34.40 12.23 -4.41
C ALA A 289 33.20 12.45 -5.36
N GLN A 290 32.35 11.43 -5.51
CA GLN A 290 31.12 11.51 -6.29
C GLN A 290 30.09 12.44 -5.65
N LEU A 291 29.93 12.38 -4.32
CA LEU A 291 29.08 13.30 -3.56
C LEU A 291 29.46 14.77 -3.81
N ARG A 292 30.75 15.11 -3.62
CA ARG A 292 31.28 16.47 -3.90
C ARG A 292 31.11 16.89 -5.37
N SER A 293 31.13 15.95 -6.30
CA SER A 293 30.91 16.19 -7.72
C SER A 293 29.44 16.56 -7.99
N VAL A 294 28.50 15.82 -7.41
CA VAL A 294 27.06 16.09 -7.49
C VAL A 294 26.72 17.42 -6.84
N GLU A 295 27.17 17.67 -5.61
CA GLU A 295 26.92 18.93 -4.89
C GLU A 295 27.41 20.13 -5.69
N ARG A 296 28.63 20.06 -6.23
CA ARG A 296 29.18 21.11 -7.08
C ARG A 296 28.30 21.33 -8.30
N ARG A 297 27.84 20.27 -8.94
CA ARG A 297 26.96 20.38 -10.11
C ARG A 297 25.62 21.02 -9.74
N LEU A 298 24.98 20.60 -8.65
CA LEU A 298 23.72 21.16 -8.18
C LEU A 298 23.84 22.63 -7.79
N SER A 299 24.97 23.04 -7.20
CA SER A 299 25.22 24.44 -6.84
C SER A 299 25.29 25.40 -8.04
N THR A 300 25.41 24.89 -9.26
CA THR A 300 25.42 25.71 -10.50
C THR A 300 24.03 25.95 -11.09
N LEU A 301 22.98 25.37 -10.51
CA LEU A 301 21.61 25.50 -11.00
C LEU A 301 20.96 26.78 -10.48
N ASP A 302 20.05 27.34 -11.28
CA ASP A 302 19.31 28.56 -10.92
C ASP A 302 18.21 28.32 -9.87
N VAL A 303 17.91 27.05 -9.56
CA VAL A 303 16.93 26.65 -8.55
C VAL A 303 17.59 25.76 -7.48
N PRO A 304 17.18 25.86 -6.21
CA PRO A 304 17.62 24.93 -5.18
C PRO A 304 17.14 23.51 -5.50
N VAL A 305 18.06 22.55 -5.40
CA VAL A 305 17.79 21.12 -5.54
C VAL A 305 18.26 20.43 -4.28
N TYR A 306 17.38 19.66 -3.65
CA TYR A 306 17.63 18.86 -2.47
C TYR A 306 17.53 17.39 -2.85
N VAL A 307 18.59 16.62 -2.61
CA VAL A 307 18.66 15.19 -2.95
C VAL A 307 18.77 14.38 -1.67
N VAL A 308 17.94 13.34 -1.55
CA VAL A 308 17.98 12.39 -0.43
C VAL A 308 18.07 10.98 -0.96
N ALA A 309 18.98 10.17 -0.43
CA ALA A 309 18.98 8.71 -0.61
C ALA A 309 18.38 8.07 0.64
N VAL A 310 17.23 7.43 0.47
CA VAL A 310 16.37 6.94 1.56
C VAL A 310 15.80 5.58 1.17
N PRO A 311 15.70 4.61 2.09
CA PRO A 311 14.92 3.42 1.82
C PRO A 311 13.44 3.81 1.85
N LEU A 312 12.71 3.47 0.80
CA LEU A 312 11.26 3.66 0.78
C LEU A 312 10.61 2.28 0.85
N ASP A 313 9.82 2.07 1.88
CA ASP A 313 9.17 0.81 2.16
C ASP A 313 7.77 1.03 2.75
N HIS A 314 6.86 0.07 2.58
CA HIS A 314 5.52 0.11 3.15
C HIS A 314 5.51 0.30 4.68
N ALA A 315 6.55 -0.14 5.39
CA ALA A 315 6.71 0.04 6.83
C ALA A 315 7.07 1.48 7.24
N ASP A 316 7.31 2.37 6.28
CA ASP A 316 7.71 3.75 6.55
C ASP A 316 6.54 4.75 6.65
N GLU A 317 6.80 5.96 7.14
CA GLU A 317 5.74 6.96 7.36
C GLU A 317 5.06 7.48 6.06
N SER A 318 5.59 7.10 4.91
CA SER A 318 5.12 7.39 3.56
C SER A 318 4.60 6.15 2.82
N GLU A 319 4.57 4.97 3.44
CA GLU A 319 4.20 3.70 2.79
C GLU A 319 4.99 3.44 1.49
N GLY A 320 6.25 3.86 1.47
CA GLY A 320 7.12 3.73 0.30
C GLY A 320 6.87 4.76 -0.82
N HIS A 321 5.95 5.72 -0.63
CA HIS A 321 5.67 6.75 -1.61
C HIS A 321 6.65 7.94 -1.50
N ALA A 322 7.51 8.12 -2.51
CA ALA A 322 8.57 9.12 -2.46
C ALA A 322 8.06 10.57 -2.48
N ASP A 323 6.88 10.82 -3.06
CA ASP A 323 6.20 12.11 -3.07
C ASP A 323 5.59 12.45 -1.71
N LEU A 324 4.97 11.49 -1.02
CA LEU A 324 4.52 11.65 0.37
C LEU A 324 5.70 11.94 1.31
N PHE A 325 6.82 11.23 1.13
CA PHE A 325 8.06 11.54 1.86
C PHE A 325 8.58 12.94 1.54
N ALA A 326 8.66 13.29 0.26
CA ALA A 326 9.11 14.62 -0.18
C ALA A 326 8.20 15.74 0.35
N GLU A 327 6.90 15.51 0.47
CA GLU A 327 5.95 16.46 1.07
C GLU A 327 6.26 16.69 2.55
N ARG A 328 6.40 15.60 3.32
CA ARG A 328 6.74 15.67 4.74
C ARG A 328 8.09 16.37 4.93
N LEU A 329 9.08 16.02 4.10
CA LEU A 329 10.39 16.64 4.10
C LEU A 329 10.34 18.14 3.75
N HIS A 330 9.55 18.55 2.75
CA HIS A 330 9.34 19.95 2.39
C HIS A 330 8.72 20.74 3.54
N ARG A 331 7.70 20.19 4.20
CA ARG A 331 7.06 20.80 5.37
C ARG A 331 8.06 21.00 6.52
N THR A 332 8.90 20.01 6.78
CA THR A 332 9.89 20.03 7.87
C THR A 332 11.11 20.91 7.55
N LEU A 333 11.56 20.93 6.29
CA LEU A 333 12.68 21.76 5.84
C LEU A 333 12.27 23.22 5.66
N GLY A 334 11.04 23.48 5.23
CA GLY A 334 10.47 24.82 5.02
C GLY A 334 11.09 25.60 3.86
N LYS A 335 11.76 24.93 2.91
CA LYS A 335 12.45 25.55 1.77
C LYS A 335 11.78 25.18 0.46
N ASN A 336 11.55 26.15 -0.41
CA ASN A 336 11.11 25.88 -1.78
C ASN A 336 12.27 25.39 -2.65
N GLY A 337 11.96 24.53 -3.62
CA GLY A 337 12.95 23.93 -4.52
C GLY A 337 12.47 22.63 -5.15
N LEU A 338 13.40 21.95 -5.82
CA LEU A 338 13.21 20.60 -6.30
C LEU A 338 13.68 19.61 -5.25
N TYR A 339 12.86 18.61 -4.97
CA TYR A 339 13.18 17.50 -4.07
C TYR A 339 13.36 16.26 -4.92
N VAL A 340 14.53 15.63 -4.80
CA VAL A 340 14.89 14.41 -5.50
C VAL A 340 15.02 13.30 -4.46
N THR A 341 14.12 12.34 -4.51
CA THR A 341 14.15 11.16 -3.66
C THR A 341 14.78 10.03 -4.46
N ALA A 342 15.95 9.57 -4.04
CA ALA A 342 16.59 8.36 -4.52
C ALA A 342 16.16 7.21 -3.61
N SER A 343 15.14 6.47 -4.04
CA SER A 343 14.66 5.29 -3.33
C SER A 343 15.68 4.18 -3.49
N VAL A 344 16.25 3.69 -2.39
CA VAL A 344 17.14 2.54 -2.40
C VAL A 344 16.31 1.33 -1.98
N GLY A 345 15.98 0.48 -2.95
CA GLY A 345 15.16 -0.72 -2.73
C GLY A 345 15.97 -1.96 -2.38
N THR A 346 15.24 -3.05 -2.15
CA THR A 346 15.74 -4.36 -1.71
C THR A 346 16.58 -5.12 -2.74
N PHE A 347 16.43 -4.80 -4.03
CA PHE A 347 17.03 -5.54 -5.15
C PHE A 347 18.06 -4.72 -5.93
N ASP A 348 18.83 -3.86 -5.24
CA ASP A 348 19.81 -2.93 -5.83
C ASP A 348 19.25 -1.93 -6.86
N ASP A 349 17.92 -1.89 -7.07
CA ASP A 349 17.28 -0.86 -7.86
C ASP A 349 17.24 0.45 -7.07
N ILE A 350 17.69 1.51 -7.74
CA ILE A 350 17.58 2.87 -7.24
C ILE A 350 16.59 3.59 -8.16
N SER A 351 15.46 4.06 -7.65
CA SER A 351 14.57 4.92 -8.44
C SER A 351 14.75 6.38 -8.05
N LEU A 352 14.80 7.27 -9.05
CA LEU A 352 14.85 8.72 -8.84
C LEU A 352 13.48 9.32 -9.08
N GLN A 353 12.85 9.80 -8.01
CA GLN A 353 11.62 10.57 -8.08
C GLN A 353 11.91 12.05 -7.86
N LEU A 354 11.31 12.90 -8.70
CA LEU A 354 11.46 14.35 -8.65
C LEU A 354 10.12 15.00 -8.28
N THR A 355 10.13 15.86 -7.25
CA THR A 355 8.95 16.60 -6.81
C THR A 355 9.25 18.11 -6.75
N ASN A 356 8.36 18.93 -7.33
CA ASN A 356 8.55 20.37 -7.42
C ASN A 356 7.72 21.12 -6.36
N TYR A 357 8.39 21.69 -5.36
CA TYR A 357 7.78 22.56 -4.36
C TYR A 357 8.20 24.02 -4.57
N GLY A 358 7.68 24.63 -5.64
CA GLY A 358 7.82 26.06 -5.90
C GLY A 358 9.06 26.48 -6.71
N ALA A 359 9.79 25.55 -7.31
CA ALA A 359 10.82 25.86 -8.29
C ALA A 359 10.17 26.41 -9.58
N LYS A 360 10.75 27.49 -10.13
CA LYS A 360 10.22 28.21 -11.29
C LYS A 360 10.71 27.61 -12.61
N LEU A 361 10.35 26.36 -12.84
CA LEU A 361 10.68 25.62 -14.06
C LEU A 361 9.40 25.23 -14.78
N ASP A 362 9.46 25.09 -16.10
CA ASP A 362 8.37 24.55 -16.89
C ASP A 362 8.12 23.09 -16.47
N GLU A 363 6.97 22.82 -15.85
CA GLU A 363 6.66 21.49 -15.32
C GLU A 363 6.59 20.42 -16.41
N SER A 364 6.08 20.76 -17.60
CA SER A 364 5.93 19.78 -18.68
C SER A 364 7.29 19.27 -19.17
N GLU A 365 8.26 20.17 -19.27
CA GLU A 365 9.65 19.83 -19.64
C GLU A 365 10.43 19.24 -18.45
N LEU A 366 10.15 19.70 -17.22
CA LEU A 366 10.79 19.16 -16.00
C LEU A 366 10.47 17.68 -15.82
N TYR A 367 9.22 17.30 -16.06
CA TYR A 367 8.74 15.93 -15.98
C TYR A 367 8.91 15.13 -17.29
N ASP A 368 9.54 15.69 -18.33
CA ASP A 368 9.98 14.90 -19.49
C ASP A 368 11.39 14.35 -19.24
N LEU A 369 11.50 13.51 -18.20
CA LEU A 369 12.76 12.89 -17.77
C LEU A 369 13.00 11.61 -18.58
N ASP A 370 14.24 11.44 -19.04
CA ASP A 370 14.72 10.19 -19.62
C ASP A 370 14.49 9.02 -18.63
N ASP A 371 13.87 7.95 -19.11
CA ASP A 371 13.58 6.75 -18.31
C ASP A 371 14.86 6.20 -17.68
N TRP A 372 16.02 6.32 -18.35
CA TRP A 372 17.31 5.93 -17.77
C TRP A 372 17.70 6.77 -16.54
N VAL A 373 17.30 8.04 -16.47
CA VAL A 373 17.55 8.87 -15.28
C VAL A 373 16.61 8.45 -14.16
N ALA A 374 15.33 8.24 -14.47
CA ALA A 374 14.32 7.88 -13.49
C ALA A 374 14.51 6.46 -12.90
N TYR A 375 14.88 5.49 -13.73
CA TYR A 375 14.89 4.06 -13.36
C TYR A 375 16.27 3.40 -13.48
N GLY A 376 17.25 4.03 -14.14
CA GLY A 376 18.57 3.44 -14.31
C GLY A 376 18.69 2.58 -15.59
N PRO A 377 19.79 1.83 -15.74
CA PRO A 377 19.95 0.91 -16.87
C PRO A 377 18.94 -0.24 -16.80
N GLU A 378 18.49 -0.72 -17.96
CA GLU A 378 17.61 -1.91 -18.08
C GLU A 378 18.33 -3.20 -17.67
N ASP A 379 19.66 -3.17 -17.62
CA ASP A 379 20.49 -4.28 -17.15
C ASP A 379 20.66 -4.19 -15.62
N MET A 380 19.97 -5.08 -14.89
CA MET A 380 20.02 -5.19 -13.44
C MET A 380 21.40 -5.60 -12.91
N ASP A 381 22.26 -6.20 -13.74
CA ASP A 381 23.63 -6.56 -13.37
C ASP A 381 24.61 -5.36 -13.49
N ALA A 382 24.14 -4.24 -14.03
CA ALA A 382 24.95 -3.03 -14.17
C ALA A 382 24.98 -2.25 -12.85
N ASP A 383 26.20 -1.92 -12.40
CA ASP A 383 26.46 -1.10 -11.19
C ASP A 383 25.49 0.10 -11.12
N PRO A 384 24.68 0.25 -10.05
CA PRO A 384 23.68 1.29 -9.93
C PRO A 384 24.35 2.67 -10.02
N GLN A 385 24.29 3.27 -11.21
CA GLN A 385 25.04 4.48 -11.56
C GLN A 385 24.42 5.76 -10.97
N LEU A 386 24.08 5.78 -9.68
CA LEU A 386 23.43 6.92 -9.01
C LEU A 386 24.18 8.22 -9.28
N HIS A 387 25.51 8.20 -9.21
CA HIS A 387 26.34 9.36 -9.53
C HIS A 387 26.08 9.90 -10.95
N ALA A 388 26.09 9.03 -11.97
CA ALA A 388 25.89 9.44 -13.36
C ALA A 388 24.46 9.93 -13.60
N ARG A 389 23.48 9.28 -12.96
CA ARG A 389 22.06 9.66 -13.04
C ARG A 389 21.79 11.01 -12.41
N LEU A 390 22.35 11.30 -11.24
CA LEU A 390 22.24 12.63 -10.60
C LEU A 390 22.91 13.72 -11.44
N LEU A 391 24.04 13.44 -12.11
CA LEU A 391 24.67 14.39 -13.01
C LEU A 391 23.83 14.66 -14.27
N LYS A 392 23.21 13.62 -14.87
CA LYS A 392 22.28 13.79 -15.99
C LYS A 392 21.00 14.52 -15.56
N LEU A 393 20.45 14.20 -14.39
CA LEU A 393 19.31 14.90 -13.82
C LEU A 393 19.62 16.40 -13.64
N ALA A 394 20.77 16.72 -13.05
CA ALA A 394 21.19 18.11 -12.92
C ALA A 394 21.40 18.80 -14.28
N GLN A 395 21.86 18.06 -15.29
CA GLN A 395 21.95 18.58 -16.66
C GLN A 395 20.58 18.83 -17.29
N HIS A 396 19.60 17.95 -17.05
CA HIS A 396 18.21 18.11 -17.48
C HIS A 396 17.59 19.36 -16.85
N ILE A 397 17.66 19.47 -15.51
CA ILE A 397 17.15 20.62 -14.75
C ILE A 397 17.77 21.93 -15.26
N GLY A 398 19.08 21.96 -15.52
CA GLY A 398 19.76 23.15 -16.03
C GLY A 398 19.39 23.55 -17.47
N ARG A 399 18.71 22.68 -18.22
CA ARG A 399 18.18 22.97 -19.56
C ARG A 399 16.68 23.28 -19.55
N THR A 400 15.96 22.87 -18.51
CA THR A 400 14.53 23.10 -18.38
C THR A 400 14.24 24.60 -18.40
N PRO A 401 13.36 25.09 -19.31
CA PRO A 401 13.00 26.50 -19.36
C PRO A 401 12.38 26.98 -18.05
N ALA A 402 12.50 28.28 -17.77
CA ALA A 402 11.82 28.88 -16.63
C ALA A 402 10.29 28.86 -16.84
N GLY A 403 9.56 28.54 -15.77
CA GLY A 403 8.10 28.45 -15.75
C GLY A 403 7.50 29.17 -14.53
N PRO A 404 6.18 29.10 -14.33
CA PRO A 404 5.57 29.50 -13.07
C PRO A 404 6.11 28.65 -11.91
N PRO A 405 5.99 29.10 -10.65
CA PRO A 405 6.34 28.26 -9.49
C PRO A 405 5.53 26.96 -9.55
N GLY A 406 6.25 25.85 -9.61
CA GLY A 406 5.61 24.56 -9.70
C GLY A 406 4.91 24.14 -8.42
N ARG A 407 4.03 23.16 -8.54
CA ARG A 407 3.36 22.47 -7.45
C ARG A 407 3.63 20.98 -7.59
N PRO A 408 3.64 20.22 -6.49
CA PRO A 408 3.66 18.78 -6.61
C PRO A 408 2.48 18.35 -7.49
N TYR A 409 2.73 17.37 -8.34
CA TYR A 409 1.63 16.69 -9.02
C TYR A 409 0.66 16.21 -7.95
N ALA A 410 -0.65 16.32 -8.20
CA ALA A 410 -1.67 15.78 -7.29
C ALA A 410 -1.56 14.25 -7.35
N GLY A 411 -0.63 13.69 -6.58
CA GLY A 411 -0.32 12.29 -6.44
C GLY A 411 -0.74 11.82 -5.07
N ASP A 412 -1.51 10.73 -5.10
CA ASP A 412 -1.87 9.83 -4.02
C ASP A 412 -2.82 10.34 -2.91
N GLU A 413 -3.68 9.42 -2.46
CA GLU A 413 -4.47 9.62 -1.26
C GLU A 413 -3.49 9.73 -0.08
N PRO A 414 -3.82 10.50 0.97
CA PRO A 414 -2.97 10.51 2.16
C PRO A 414 -2.74 9.07 2.63
N PRO A 415 -1.53 8.78 3.11
CA PRO A 415 -1.22 7.44 3.60
C PRO A 415 -2.25 7.07 4.68
N MET A 416 -2.62 5.80 4.74
CA MET A 416 -3.55 5.34 5.75
C MET A 416 -2.97 5.63 7.14
N ASP A 417 -3.86 5.89 8.09
CA ASP A 417 -3.45 6.11 9.47
C ASP A 417 -2.91 4.78 10.01
N PRO A 418 -1.63 4.67 10.40
CA PRO A 418 -1.04 3.39 10.82
C PRO A 418 -1.80 2.78 11.99
N VAL A 419 -2.32 3.60 12.91
CA VAL A 419 -3.12 3.09 14.03
C VAL A 419 -4.44 2.50 13.54
N ALA A 420 -5.03 3.08 12.49
CA ALA A 420 -6.26 2.57 11.90
C ALA A 420 -6.05 1.32 11.05
N GLU A 421 -4.87 1.13 10.47
CA GLU A 421 -4.47 -0.10 9.75
C GLU A 421 -4.46 -1.30 10.68
N ASP A 422 -3.83 -1.15 11.85
CA ASP A 422 -3.70 -2.24 12.81
C ASP A 422 -4.95 -2.46 13.67
N THR A 423 -5.82 -1.46 13.77
CA THR A 423 -7.05 -1.57 14.56
C THR A 423 -8.04 -2.53 13.90
N LEU A 424 -8.27 -3.67 14.55
CA LEU A 424 -9.26 -4.62 14.12
C LEU A 424 -10.68 -4.07 14.32
N PRO A 425 -11.58 -4.24 13.33
CA PRO A 425 -12.96 -3.87 13.50
C PRO A 425 -13.60 -4.67 14.64
N ALA A 426 -14.49 -4.02 15.38
CA ALA A 426 -15.19 -4.68 16.48
C ALA A 426 -15.98 -5.91 15.98
N LEU A 427 -16.05 -6.94 16.82
CA LEU A 427 -16.80 -8.14 16.50
C LEU A 427 -18.27 -7.78 16.16
N LEU A 428 -18.77 -8.28 15.01
CA LEU A 428 -20.12 -8.03 14.50
C LEU A 428 -20.42 -6.60 13.99
N THR A 429 -19.41 -5.73 13.80
CA THR A 429 -19.64 -4.38 13.25
C THR A 429 -19.47 -4.27 11.75
N ASP A 430 -19.16 -5.35 11.04
CA ASP A 430 -19.12 -5.36 9.57
C ASP A 430 -20.54 -5.09 9.03
N PRO A 431 -20.80 -3.88 8.49
CA PRO A 431 -22.13 -3.47 8.07
C PRO A 431 -22.56 -4.15 6.76
N ASP A 432 -21.61 -4.64 5.97
CA ASP A 432 -21.83 -5.15 4.62
C ASP A 432 -21.76 -6.68 4.56
N GLY A 433 -21.13 -7.32 5.54
CA GLY A 433 -21.07 -8.77 5.69
C GLY A 433 -22.29 -9.45 6.34
N PRO A 434 -22.35 -10.79 6.34
CA PRO A 434 -23.41 -11.57 7.00
C PRO A 434 -23.51 -11.32 8.53
N ALA A 435 -22.44 -10.80 9.15
CA ALA A 435 -22.43 -10.37 10.54
C ALA A 435 -23.32 -9.12 10.79
N GLY A 436 -23.34 -8.15 9.87
CA GLY A 436 -24.24 -6.99 9.94
C GLY A 436 -25.72 -7.37 9.84
N LEU A 437 -26.04 -8.38 9.03
CA LEU A 437 -27.39 -8.98 9.02
C LEU A 437 -27.74 -9.61 10.38
N SER A 438 -26.77 -10.25 11.04
CA SER A 438 -26.94 -10.83 12.38
C SER A 438 -27.18 -9.77 13.46
N GLY A 439 -26.50 -8.62 13.35
CA GLY A 439 -26.77 -7.42 14.17
C GLY A 439 -28.19 -6.88 13.98
N MET A 440 -28.70 -6.85 12.75
CA MET A 440 -30.11 -6.53 12.47
C MET A 440 -31.08 -7.58 13.04
N PHE A 441 -30.73 -8.87 13.04
CA PHE A 441 -31.53 -9.92 13.68
C PHE A 441 -31.57 -9.75 15.20
N LEU A 442 -30.45 -9.42 15.85
CA LEU A 442 -30.40 -9.12 17.28
C LEU A 442 -31.22 -7.87 17.62
N ALA A 443 -31.10 -6.79 16.83
CA ALA A 443 -31.91 -5.59 16.99
C ALA A 443 -33.42 -5.87 16.77
N GLY A 444 -33.75 -6.74 15.80
CA GLY A 444 -35.12 -7.18 15.54
C GLY A 444 -35.71 -8.11 16.62
N LEU A 445 -34.87 -8.89 17.29
CA LEU A 445 -35.25 -9.73 18.44
C LEU A 445 -35.39 -8.89 19.72
N ALA A 446 -34.48 -7.94 19.96
CA ALA A 446 -34.53 -7.02 21.11
C ALA A 446 -35.69 -6.01 20.99
N GLY A 447 -36.04 -5.58 19.77
CA GLY A 447 -37.17 -4.69 19.50
C GLY A 447 -38.56 -5.34 19.60
N GLY A 448 -38.67 -6.61 20.01
CA GLY A 448 -39.94 -7.30 20.30
C GLY A 448 -40.86 -7.61 19.11
N ALA A 449 -40.58 -7.06 17.92
CA ALA A 449 -41.45 -7.20 16.73
C ALA A 449 -41.00 -8.30 15.74
N GLY A 450 -39.72 -8.73 15.75
CA GLY A 450 -39.20 -9.71 14.79
C GLY A 450 -39.68 -11.15 15.02
N VAL A 451 -39.81 -11.57 16.28
CA VAL A 451 -40.27 -12.91 16.65
C VAL A 451 -41.71 -13.21 16.16
N PRO A 452 -42.72 -12.34 16.41
CA PRO A 452 -44.07 -12.62 15.92
C PRO A 452 -44.16 -12.60 14.38
N ALA A 453 -43.39 -11.76 13.69
CA ALA A 453 -43.38 -11.69 12.23
C ALA A 453 -42.76 -12.95 11.58
N ALA A 454 -41.64 -13.44 12.11
CA ALA A 454 -41.01 -14.68 11.63
C ALA A 454 -41.88 -15.92 11.91
N VAL A 455 -42.49 -16.00 13.10
CA VAL A 455 -43.44 -17.05 13.44
C VAL A 455 -44.70 -16.96 12.56
N ALA A 456 -45.21 -15.76 12.29
CA ALA A 456 -46.35 -15.56 11.38
C ALA A 456 -46.02 -15.95 9.94
N GLY A 457 -44.81 -15.61 9.45
CA GLY A 457 -44.32 -15.99 8.12
C GLY A 457 -44.19 -17.49 7.96
N LEU A 458 -43.61 -18.19 8.94
CA LEU A 458 -43.48 -19.65 8.93
C LEU A 458 -44.84 -20.36 9.02
N VAL A 459 -45.75 -19.84 9.87
CA VAL A 459 -47.14 -20.33 9.97
C VAL A 459 -47.91 -20.08 8.68
N TRP A 460 -47.69 -18.96 8.01
CA TRP A 460 -48.30 -18.65 6.73
C TRP A 460 -47.79 -19.57 5.61
N LEU A 461 -46.49 -19.84 5.55
CA LEU A 461 -45.90 -20.76 4.56
C LEU A 461 -46.41 -22.20 4.73
N VAL A 462 -46.49 -22.69 5.98
CA VAL A 462 -47.03 -24.02 6.31
C VAL A 462 -48.54 -24.11 6.09
N ARG A 463 -49.28 -23.00 6.26
CA ARG A 463 -50.71 -22.93 5.91
C ARG A 463 -50.94 -22.85 4.40
N ARG A 464 -50.02 -22.22 3.66
CA ARG A 464 -50.08 -22.10 2.20
C ARG A 464 -49.78 -23.43 1.52
N SER A 465 -48.84 -24.23 2.03
CA SER A 465 -48.57 -25.58 1.50
C SER A 465 -49.69 -26.59 1.79
N ARG A 466 -50.54 -26.34 2.79
CA ARG A 466 -51.71 -27.18 3.13
C ARG A 466 -53.02 -26.76 2.46
N ARG A 467 -53.06 -25.60 1.80
CA ARG A 467 -54.20 -25.20 0.96
C ARG A 467 -53.84 -25.46 -0.49
N GLY A 468 -53.99 -26.73 -0.86
CA GLY A 468 -53.83 -27.16 -2.23
C GLY A 468 -54.76 -26.44 -3.20
N THR A 469 -54.28 -26.41 -4.45
CA THR A 469 -55.07 -26.65 -5.68
C THR A 469 -56.27 -25.74 -5.91
N GLY A 470 -56.01 -24.62 -6.58
CA GLY A 470 -57.01 -23.88 -7.33
C GLY A 470 -56.32 -22.97 -8.34
N HIS A 471 -56.43 -23.29 -9.63
CA HIS A 471 -56.05 -22.39 -10.73
C HIS A 471 -56.69 -21.01 -10.57
N PRO A 472 -55.99 -19.92 -10.92
CA PRO A 472 -56.50 -19.16 -12.07
C PRO A 472 -55.45 -18.40 -12.94
N ALA A 473 -55.77 -18.38 -14.24
CA ALA A 473 -55.70 -17.26 -15.21
C ALA A 473 -54.36 -16.59 -15.62
N PRO A 474 -54.23 -16.17 -16.90
CA PRO A 474 -52.98 -15.63 -17.49
C PRO A 474 -52.71 -14.16 -17.11
N PRO A 475 -51.45 -13.69 -17.20
CA PRO A 475 -51.06 -12.38 -16.70
C PRO A 475 -51.44 -11.25 -17.68
N ARG A 476 -52.00 -10.17 -17.13
CA ARG A 476 -52.02 -8.84 -17.76
C ARG A 476 -50.77 -8.04 -17.31
N PRO A 477 -50.19 -7.20 -18.17
CA PRO A 477 -48.94 -6.49 -17.88
C PRO A 477 -49.16 -5.34 -16.88
N ALA A 478 -48.22 -5.20 -15.95
CA ALA A 478 -48.20 -4.16 -14.93
C ALA A 478 -47.76 -2.79 -15.48
N PRO A 479 -48.30 -1.67 -14.98
CA PRO A 479 -47.71 -0.35 -15.18
C PRO A 479 -46.48 -0.16 -14.27
N ARG A 480 -45.49 0.53 -14.84
CA ARG A 480 -44.19 0.88 -14.26
C ARG A 480 -44.31 1.51 -12.87
N GLY A 481 -43.68 0.86 -11.88
CA GLY A 481 -43.50 1.34 -10.53
C GLY A 481 -42.44 2.45 -10.42
N SER A 482 -42.83 3.46 -9.65
CA SER A 482 -42.04 4.37 -8.82
C SER A 482 -40.57 4.02 -8.60
N ARG A 483 -39.72 4.99 -8.93
CA ARG A 483 -38.31 5.12 -8.51
C ARG A 483 -38.21 5.26 -7.00
N THR A 484 -37.52 4.34 -6.36
CA THR A 484 -36.90 4.51 -5.05
C THR A 484 -35.50 5.09 -5.28
N PRO A 485 -35.04 6.12 -4.55
CA PRO A 485 -33.66 6.61 -4.67
C PRO A 485 -32.67 5.59 -4.07
N PRO A 486 -31.46 5.44 -4.64
CA PRO A 486 -30.45 4.57 -4.04
C PRO A 486 -29.93 5.19 -2.73
N ARG A 487 -29.80 4.33 -1.70
CA ARG A 487 -29.14 4.63 -0.43
C ARG A 487 -27.63 4.50 -0.63
N THR A 488 -26.90 5.48 -0.12
CA THR A 488 -25.45 5.54 -0.03
C THR A 488 -24.95 4.67 1.14
N PRO A 489 -23.90 3.86 0.97
CA PRO A 489 -23.17 3.26 2.10
C PRO A 489 -22.33 4.31 2.84
N PRO A 490 -22.01 4.10 4.13
CA PRO A 490 -21.17 4.99 4.92
C PRO A 490 -19.70 4.52 4.88
N GLY A 491 -18.76 5.44 4.61
CA GLY A 491 -17.32 5.19 4.65
C GLY A 491 -16.74 5.09 3.24
N GLY A 492 -15.85 6.04 2.89
CA GLY A 492 -15.38 6.25 1.52
C GLY A 492 -16.22 7.31 0.82
N THR A 493 -15.86 8.58 0.96
CA THR A 493 -16.26 9.57 -0.04
C THR A 493 -15.53 9.21 -1.32
N PRO A 494 -16.18 8.81 -2.43
CA PRO A 494 -15.55 9.00 -3.72
C PRO A 494 -15.56 10.51 -3.91
N GLU A 495 -14.43 11.14 -3.63
CA GLU A 495 -14.21 12.50 -4.06
C GLU A 495 -14.56 12.52 -5.54
N ARG A 496 -15.60 13.27 -5.87
CA ARG A 496 -16.32 13.18 -7.14
C ARG A 496 -15.46 13.83 -8.21
N ARG A 497 -14.35 13.17 -8.58
CA ARG A 497 -13.43 13.57 -9.65
C ARG A 497 -14.28 13.82 -10.89
N ASP A 498 -14.07 14.97 -11.51
CA ASP A 498 -14.69 15.27 -12.79
C ASP A 498 -14.20 14.22 -13.80
N PRO A 499 -15.07 13.36 -14.36
CA PRO A 499 -14.64 12.30 -15.28
C PRO A 499 -14.02 12.84 -16.58
N GLY A 500 -14.00 14.16 -16.79
CA GLY A 500 -13.27 14.80 -17.87
C GLY A 500 -11.78 15.09 -17.60
N ILE A 501 -11.30 15.02 -16.35
CA ILE A 501 -9.89 15.32 -16.01
C ILE A 501 -8.94 14.26 -16.59
N ASP A 502 -9.37 13.00 -16.66
CA ASP A 502 -8.54 11.85 -17.12
C ASP A 502 -8.74 11.49 -18.60
N ALA A 503 -9.39 12.36 -19.38
CA ALA A 503 -9.70 12.06 -20.78
C ALA A 503 -8.50 12.22 -21.73
N ARG A 504 -7.39 12.82 -21.29
CA ARG A 504 -6.21 13.11 -22.11
C ARG A 504 -4.89 12.84 -21.37
N PRO A 505 -4.66 11.59 -20.93
CA PRO A 505 -3.43 11.26 -20.23
C PRO A 505 -2.23 11.35 -21.18
N ASP A 506 -1.10 11.80 -20.66
CA ASP A 506 0.18 11.68 -21.36
C ASP A 506 0.78 10.26 -21.18
N THR A 507 1.81 9.95 -21.96
CA THR A 507 2.46 8.62 -21.95
C THR A 507 3.11 8.32 -20.59
N ARG A 508 3.65 9.34 -19.90
CA ARG A 508 4.30 9.17 -18.60
C ARG A 508 3.29 8.79 -17.53
N TRP A 509 2.14 9.46 -17.48
CA TRP A 509 1.04 9.13 -16.59
C TRP A 509 0.56 7.71 -16.85
N LEU A 510 0.36 7.34 -18.13
CA LEU A 510 -0.07 5.98 -18.50
C LEU A 510 0.95 4.94 -18.01
N ARG A 511 2.24 5.21 -18.16
CA ARG A 511 3.30 4.27 -17.75
C ARG A 511 3.42 4.16 -16.24
N THR A 512 3.45 5.30 -15.54
CA THR A 512 3.54 5.34 -14.06
C THR A 512 2.33 4.63 -13.44
N THR A 513 1.13 4.91 -13.97
CA THR A 513 -0.10 4.26 -13.52
C THR A 513 -0.10 2.78 -13.86
N ALA A 514 0.37 2.39 -15.06
CA ALA A 514 0.45 0.99 -15.47
C ALA A 514 1.39 0.19 -14.56
N ARG A 515 2.55 0.74 -14.20
CA ARG A 515 3.51 0.11 -13.27
C ARG A 515 2.87 -0.13 -11.91
N ARG A 516 2.31 0.93 -11.32
CA ARG A 516 1.66 0.86 -10.01
C ARG A 516 0.52 -0.15 -10.01
N GLU A 517 -0.41 -0.06 -10.96
CA GLU A 517 -1.59 -0.93 -10.99
C GLU A 517 -1.25 -2.37 -11.38
N LEU A 518 -0.22 -2.60 -12.22
CA LEU A 518 0.26 -3.95 -12.52
C LEU A 518 0.93 -4.59 -11.30
N GLY A 519 1.74 -3.83 -10.55
CA GLY A 519 2.35 -4.27 -9.28
C GLY A 519 1.30 -4.67 -8.25
N MET A 520 0.33 -3.77 -7.99
CA MET A 520 -0.80 -4.05 -7.10
C MET A 520 -1.58 -5.30 -7.53
N LEU A 521 -1.85 -5.47 -8.83
CA LEU A 521 -2.55 -6.66 -9.33
C LEU A 521 -1.75 -7.96 -9.13
N ARG A 522 -0.42 -7.94 -9.34
CA ARG A 522 0.44 -9.11 -9.13
C ARG A 522 0.50 -9.51 -7.66
N GLU A 523 0.63 -8.53 -6.78
CA GLU A 523 0.66 -8.76 -5.35
C GLU A 523 -0.68 -9.33 -4.87
N GLU A 524 -1.80 -8.71 -5.26
CA GLU A 524 -3.15 -9.20 -4.94
C GLU A 524 -3.40 -10.62 -5.48
N PHE A 525 -2.95 -10.91 -6.70
CA PHE A 525 -3.04 -12.24 -7.29
C PHE A 525 -2.19 -13.27 -6.53
N THR A 526 -1.05 -12.86 -5.95
CA THR A 526 -0.16 -13.72 -5.16
C THR A 526 -0.75 -13.98 -3.77
N ARG A 527 -1.36 -12.96 -3.15
CA ARG A 527 -2.08 -13.06 -1.86
C ARG A 527 -3.33 -13.94 -1.97
N THR A 528 -4.03 -13.88 -3.10
CA THR A 528 -5.28 -14.62 -3.30
C THR A 528 -5.03 -16.08 -3.70
N ARG A 529 -5.13 -17.01 -2.74
CA ARG A 529 -5.13 -18.45 -3.04
C ARG A 529 -6.40 -18.84 -3.82
N PRO A 530 -6.34 -19.69 -4.87
CA PRO A 530 -7.52 -20.14 -5.58
C PRO A 530 -8.49 -20.85 -4.62
N ARG A 531 -9.68 -20.28 -4.44
CA ARG A 531 -10.85 -20.97 -3.86
C ARG A 531 -11.50 -21.85 -4.94
N ASN A 532 -12.42 -22.74 -4.56
CA ASN A 532 -13.13 -23.70 -5.43
C ASN A 532 -13.91 -23.11 -6.65
N ASP A 533 -13.79 -21.83 -6.97
CA ASP A 533 -14.44 -21.15 -8.09
C ASP A 533 -13.41 -20.75 -9.16
N ASP A 534 -13.02 -21.72 -9.99
CA ASP A 534 -11.89 -21.66 -10.93
C ASP A 534 -12.03 -20.57 -12.02
N GLN A 535 -13.23 -20.06 -12.28
CA GLN A 535 -13.48 -19.17 -13.42
C GLN A 535 -13.10 -17.71 -13.16
N ALA A 536 -13.29 -17.22 -11.92
CA ALA A 536 -12.90 -15.86 -11.52
C ALA A 536 -11.38 -15.69 -11.59
N HIS A 537 -10.70 -16.64 -10.95
CA HIS A 537 -9.25 -16.67 -10.87
C HIS A 537 -8.63 -16.84 -12.26
N ALA A 538 -9.23 -17.64 -13.13
CA ALA A 538 -8.82 -17.76 -14.53
C ALA A 538 -8.98 -16.44 -15.30
N SER A 539 -10.08 -15.71 -15.11
CA SER A 539 -10.28 -14.42 -15.79
C SER A 539 -9.30 -13.34 -15.32
N VAL A 540 -8.98 -13.29 -14.01
CA VAL A 540 -7.98 -12.37 -13.46
C VAL A 540 -6.60 -12.72 -14.01
N ARG A 541 -6.23 -14.02 -13.98
CA ARG A 541 -4.99 -14.51 -14.57
C ARG A 541 -4.88 -14.14 -16.05
N ASP A 542 -5.94 -14.33 -16.83
CA ASP A 542 -5.98 -14.01 -18.26
C ASP A 542 -5.75 -12.51 -18.51
N CYS A 543 -6.33 -11.64 -17.69
CA CYS A 543 -6.11 -10.18 -17.78
C CYS A 543 -4.69 -9.80 -17.36
N LEU A 544 -4.17 -10.39 -16.27
CA LEU A 544 -2.82 -10.17 -15.79
C LEU A 544 -1.77 -10.62 -16.83
N GLU A 545 -1.95 -11.79 -17.42
CA GLU A 545 -1.10 -12.30 -18.49
C GLU A 545 -1.16 -11.40 -19.74
N ALA A 546 -2.37 -11.01 -20.18
CA ALA A 546 -2.51 -10.13 -21.33
C ALA A 546 -1.95 -8.71 -21.08
N ALA A 547 -2.11 -8.18 -19.87
CA ALA A 547 -1.48 -6.93 -19.47
C ALA A 547 0.04 -7.06 -19.44
N THR A 548 0.58 -8.13 -18.84
CA THR A 548 2.02 -8.42 -18.83
C THR A 548 2.56 -8.54 -20.26
N LEU A 549 1.91 -9.28 -21.16
CA LEU A 549 2.31 -9.38 -22.58
C LEU A 549 2.34 -8.05 -23.35
N LEU A 550 1.60 -7.04 -22.89
CA LEU A 550 1.60 -5.72 -23.48
C LEU A 550 2.63 -4.79 -22.87
N LEU A 551 2.78 -4.89 -21.55
CA LEU A 551 3.47 -3.91 -20.72
C LEU A 551 4.88 -4.35 -20.36
N ASP A 552 5.15 -5.64 -20.21
CA ASP A 552 6.37 -6.28 -19.72
C ASP A 552 6.73 -7.42 -20.67
N ARG A 553 7.30 -7.06 -21.83
CA ARG A 553 7.65 -8.02 -22.88
C ARG A 553 8.95 -8.73 -22.57
N ASP A 554 9.82 -8.09 -21.81
CA ASP A 554 11.14 -8.58 -21.48
C ASP A 554 11.09 -9.57 -20.30
N GLY A 555 9.97 -9.61 -19.55
CA GLY A 555 9.72 -10.56 -18.47
C GLY A 555 10.46 -10.23 -17.19
N ASP A 556 10.94 -8.99 -17.06
CA ASP A 556 11.72 -8.47 -15.94
C ASP A 556 10.83 -7.94 -14.81
N GLN A 557 9.52 -8.13 -14.93
CA GLN A 557 8.51 -7.64 -14.00
C GLN A 557 8.31 -6.12 -14.02
N HIS A 558 8.84 -5.41 -15.01
CA HIS A 558 8.69 -3.96 -15.16
C HIS A 558 7.93 -3.61 -16.43
N VAL A 559 7.32 -2.41 -16.44
CA VAL A 559 6.68 -1.91 -17.67
C VAL A 559 7.76 -1.36 -18.60
N ASP A 560 7.92 -1.97 -19.79
CA ASP A 560 8.92 -1.64 -20.80
C ASP A 560 8.85 -0.15 -21.16
N SER A 561 10.01 0.48 -21.22
CA SER A 561 10.20 1.89 -21.57
C SER A 561 9.69 2.23 -22.98
N ASP A 562 9.79 1.27 -23.91
CA ASP A 562 9.39 1.40 -25.30
C ASP A 562 7.87 1.20 -25.54
N THR A 563 7.12 0.82 -24.49
CA THR A 563 5.68 0.57 -24.61
C THR A 563 4.95 1.86 -24.98
N GLY A 564 4.29 1.84 -26.14
CA GLY A 564 3.55 2.98 -26.69
C GLY A 564 2.24 3.24 -25.95
N ALA A 565 1.73 4.47 -26.04
CA ALA A 565 0.52 4.92 -25.32
C ALA A 565 -0.73 4.06 -25.55
N VAL A 566 -0.89 3.44 -26.72
CA VAL A 566 -2.01 2.53 -27.00
C VAL A 566 -1.88 1.23 -26.22
N ASP A 567 -0.67 0.63 -26.18
CA ASP A 567 -0.42 -0.60 -25.44
C ASP A 567 -0.53 -0.34 -23.93
N LEU A 568 0.02 0.78 -23.44
CA LEU A 568 -0.13 1.23 -22.05
C LEU A 568 -1.61 1.38 -21.66
N ALA A 569 -2.40 2.09 -22.47
CA ALA A 569 -3.82 2.27 -22.21
C ALA A 569 -4.61 0.95 -22.31
N THR A 570 -4.19 0.02 -23.19
CA THR A 570 -4.81 -1.31 -23.31
C THR A 570 -4.51 -2.15 -22.07
N GLY A 571 -3.25 -2.19 -21.62
CA GLY A 571 -2.84 -2.89 -20.40
C GLY A 571 -3.55 -2.34 -19.16
N LEU A 572 -3.60 -1.02 -18.99
CA LEU A 572 -4.35 -0.38 -17.91
C LEU A 572 -5.85 -0.70 -17.94
N ALA A 573 -6.47 -0.69 -19.12
CA ALA A 573 -7.87 -1.06 -19.27
C ALA A 573 -8.14 -2.51 -18.84
N LEU A 574 -7.20 -3.43 -19.11
CA LEU A 574 -7.27 -4.82 -18.64
C LEU A 574 -7.05 -4.95 -17.13
N ILE A 575 -6.07 -4.24 -16.57
CA ILE A 575 -5.80 -4.23 -15.12
C ILE A 575 -7.02 -3.71 -14.35
N ARG A 576 -7.56 -2.55 -14.75
CA ARG A 576 -8.74 -1.95 -14.10
C ARG A 576 -10.02 -2.75 -14.29
N ALA A 577 -10.09 -3.61 -15.31
CA ALA A 577 -11.20 -4.55 -15.45
C ALA A 577 -11.26 -5.55 -14.29
N THR A 578 -10.13 -5.80 -13.61
CA THR A 578 -10.00 -6.77 -12.53
C THR A 578 -10.03 -6.13 -11.13
N LEU A 579 -9.41 -4.96 -10.95
CA LEU A 579 -9.33 -4.30 -9.63
C LEU A 579 -10.70 -3.86 -9.07
N ASP A 580 -11.65 -3.48 -9.94
CA ASP A 580 -13.02 -3.10 -9.54
C ASP A 580 -13.93 -4.30 -9.16
N THR A 581 -13.40 -5.53 -9.22
CA THR A 581 -14.17 -6.78 -9.01
C THR A 581 -13.80 -7.57 -7.75
N ALA A 582 -12.94 -7.03 -6.88
CA ALA A 582 -12.62 -7.56 -5.56
C ALA A 582 -13.87 -7.55 -4.61
N PRO A 583 -13.90 -8.39 -3.55
CA PRO A 583 -14.94 -9.40 -3.32
C PRO A 583 -16.15 -8.87 -2.56
N ASP A 584 -17.05 -8.14 -3.23
CA ASP A 584 -18.43 -8.04 -2.75
C ASP A 584 -19.20 -9.27 -3.28
N GLU A 585 -19.51 -10.25 -2.41
CA GLU A 585 -20.13 -11.56 -2.72
C GLU A 585 -21.44 -11.49 -3.56
N ARG A 586 -21.98 -10.29 -3.76
CA ARG A 586 -23.22 -10.03 -4.51
C ARG A 586 -23.01 -9.47 -5.91
N ARG A 587 -21.81 -9.03 -6.27
CA ARG A 587 -21.50 -8.70 -7.66
C ARG A 587 -20.99 -9.96 -8.33
N SER A 588 -21.73 -10.40 -9.34
CA SER A 588 -21.28 -11.47 -10.22
C SER A 588 -19.86 -11.12 -10.68
N ILE A 589 -18.92 -11.96 -10.22
CA ILE A 589 -17.58 -12.20 -10.79
C ILE A 589 -17.62 -11.93 -12.29
N PRO A 590 -16.57 -11.32 -12.89
CA PRO A 590 -16.52 -11.10 -14.34
C PRO A 590 -16.91 -12.37 -15.09
N GLY A 591 -18.16 -12.42 -15.53
CA GLY A 591 -18.60 -13.35 -16.54
C GLY A 591 -17.93 -12.95 -17.84
N THR A 592 -17.96 -13.85 -18.80
CA THR A 592 -17.40 -13.70 -20.16
C THR A 592 -17.93 -12.50 -20.98
N GLY A 593 -18.66 -11.57 -20.37
CA GLY A 593 -19.28 -10.39 -20.97
C GLY A 593 -19.11 -9.06 -20.20
N THR A 594 -18.06 -8.88 -19.39
CA THR A 594 -17.76 -7.57 -18.79
C THR A 594 -17.35 -6.57 -19.87
N SER A 595 -18.22 -5.60 -20.13
CA SER A 595 -17.93 -4.45 -21.00
C SER A 595 -17.21 -3.34 -20.24
N LEU A 596 -16.19 -2.74 -20.86
CA LEU A 596 -15.55 -1.52 -20.39
C LEU A 596 -16.30 -0.27 -20.86
N CYS A 597 -16.04 0.87 -20.21
CA CYS A 597 -16.64 2.14 -20.61
C CYS A 597 -16.20 2.53 -22.03
N THR A 598 -17.17 2.69 -22.95
CA THR A 598 -16.90 3.05 -24.36
C THR A 598 -16.37 4.48 -24.53
N LEU A 599 -16.57 5.38 -23.56
CA LEU A 599 -16.02 6.74 -23.65
C LEU A 599 -14.56 6.78 -23.23
N ASN A 600 -14.26 6.22 -22.06
CA ASN A 600 -12.92 6.10 -21.54
C ASN A 600 -12.75 4.72 -20.91
N PRO A 601 -12.12 3.77 -21.62
CA PRO A 601 -11.90 2.42 -21.10
C PRO A 601 -11.09 2.37 -19.81
N LEU A 602 -10.30 3.42 -19.52
CA LEU A 602 -9.55 3.55 -18.27
C LEU A 602 -10.47 3.76 -17.06
N HIS A 603 -11.75 4.08 -17.25
CA HIS A 603 -12.72 4.13 -16.15
C HIS A 603 -13.20 2.73 -15.71
N GLY A 604 -12.71 1.66 -16.33
CA GLY A 604 -13.04 0.30 -15.94
C GLY A 604 -14.42 -0.18 -16.39
N PRO A 605 -15.03 -1.13 -15.65
CA PRO A 605 -16.30 -1.76 -15.99
C PRO A 605 -17.47 -0.78 -16.18
N ALA A 606 -18.37 -1.13 -17.10
CA ALA A 606 -19.51 -0.30 -17.49
C ALA A 606 -20.86 -0.92 -17.09
N PRO A 607 -21.37 -0.67 -15.88
CA PRO A 607 -22.65 -1.23 -15.43
C PRO A 607 -23.87 -0.56 -16.09
N MET A 608 -23.69 0.55 -16.82
CA MET A 608 -24.78 1.32 -17.42
C MET A 608 -24.70 1.35 -18.93
N THR A 609 -25.82 1.67 -19.59
CA THR A 609 -25.85 1.96 -21.02
C THR A 609 -26.35 3.37 -21.29
N SER A 610 -25.74 4.04 -22.27
CA SER A 610 -26.11 5.39 -22.69
C SER A 610 -26.21 5.46 -24.21
N ARG A 611 -27.14 6.29 -24.72
CA ARG A 611 -27.25 6.53 -26.17
C ARG A 611 -26.18 7.52 -26.61
N LEU A 612 -25.23 7.04 -27.40
CA LEU A 612 -24.09 7.81 -27.91
C LEU A 612 -24.03 7.71 -29.44
N ALA A 613 -23.52 8.75 -30.08
CA ALA A 613 -23.03 8.68 -31.45
C ALA A 613 -21.49 8.60 -31.36
N PRO A 614 -20.88 7.43 -31.63
CA PRO A 614 -19.44 7.24 -31.42
C PRO A 614 -18.58 8.05 -32.39
N THR A 615 -19.12 8.53 -33.51
CA THR A 615 -18.45 9.47 -34.41
C THR A 615 -19.39 10.58 -34.84
N PRO A 616 -18.87 11.78 -35.18
CA PRO A 616 -19.69 12.85 -35.75
C PRO A 616 -20.47 12.35 -36.97
N GLY A 617 -21.81 12.45 -36.93
CA GLY A 617 -22.71 11.95 -37.98
C GLY A 617 -23.20 10.51 -37.81
N ALA A 618 -22.68 9.74 -36.85
CA ALA A 618 -23.22 8.42 -36.54
C ALA A 618 -24.60 8.48 -35.88
N ARG A 619 -25.41 7.43 -36.06
CA ARG A 619 -26.69 7.29 -35.36
C ARG A 619 -26.45 7.00 -33.88
N PHE A 620 -27.27 7.61 -33.02
CA PHE A 620 -27.27 7.30 -31.59
C PHE A 620 -27.65 5.83 -31.34
N ARG A 621 -26.73 5.08 -30.73
CA ARG A 621 -26.93 3.68 -30.32
C ARG A 621 -26.64 3.52 -28.83
N PRO A 622 -27.24 2.53 -28.15
CA PRO A 622 -26.88 2.21 -26.77
C PRO A 622 -25.45 1.66 -26.73
N HIS A 623 -24.63 2.23 -25.86
CA HIS A 623 -23.24 1.83 -25.61
C HIS A 623 -22.99 1.72 -24.10
N PRO A 624 -22.13 0.77 -23.66
CA PRO A 624 -21.77 0.62 -22.26
C PRO A 624 -20.95 1.82 -21.76
N VAL A 625 -21.34 2.38 -20.61
CA VAL A 625 -20.62 3.46 -19.92
C VAL A 625 -20.54 3.20 -18.42
N CYS A 626 -19.48 3.69 -17.77
CA CYS A 626 -19.41 3.69 -16.32
C CYS A 626 -20.47 4.64 -15.71
N GLU A 627 -20.74 4.49 -14.42
CA GLU A 627 -21.75 5.28 -13.72
C GLU A 627 -21.46 6.79 -13.78
N ALA A 628 -20.19 7.19 -13.64
CA ALA A 628 -19.78 8.59 -13.73
C ALA A 628 -20.06 9.19 -15.12
N CYS A 629 -19.68 8.49 -16.19
CA CYS A 629 -19.98 8.87 -17.57
C CYS A 629 -21.48 8.91 -17.86
N GLY A 630 -22.24 7.93 -17.34
CA GLY A 630 -23.69 7.89 -17.45
C GLY A 630 -24.35 9.10 -16.79
N ALA A 631 -23.92 9.45 -15.58
CA ALA A 631 -24.41 10.60 -14.84
C ALA A 631 -24.05 11.94 -15.52
N ALA A 632 -22.81 12.09 -15.99
CA ALA A 632 -22.37 13.29 -16.71
C ALA A 632 -23.18 13.52 -17.99
N LEU A 633 -23.42 12.45 -18.76
CA LEU A 633 -24.28 12.51 -19.94
C LEU A 633 -25.75 12.70 -19.62
N GLY A 634 -26.23 12.21 -18.47
CA GLY A 634 -27.61 12.43 -18.02
C GLY A 634 -27.91 13.90 -17.69
N LYS A 635 -26.90 14.65 -17.23
CA LYS A 635 -27.00 16.09 -16.90
C LYS A 635 -26.84 17.00 -18.11
N ALA A 636 -26.18 16.54 -19.17
CA ALA A 636 -25.98 17.34 -20.37
C ALA A 636 -27.28 17.51 -21.16
N ALA A 637 -27.69 18.76 -21.42
CA ALA A 637 -28.80 19.04 -22.32
C ALA A 637 -28.55 18.43 -23.71
N SER A 638 -29.61 18.02 -24.41
CA SER A 638 -29.49 17.34 -25.72
C SER A 638 -28.61 18.08 -26.72
N ALA A 639 -28.65 19.43 -26.72
CA ALA A 639 -27.82 20.28 -27.59
C ALA A 639 -26.32 20.26 -27.27
N HIS A 640 -25.94 19.91 -26.03
CA HIS A 640 -24.54 19.89 -25.57
C HIS A 640 -23.98 18.47 -25.38
N ARG A 641 -24.79 17.44 -25.67
CA ARG A 641 -24.41 16.04 -25.47
C ARG A 641 -23.19 15.64 -26.31
N ALA A 642 -23.05 16.17 -27.53
CA ALA A 642 -21.88 15.89 -28.37
C ALA A 642 -20.58 16.44 -27.75
N ALA A 643 -20.60 17.66 -27.22
CA ALA A 643 -19.45 18.26 -26.54
C ALA A 643 -19.13 17.59 -25.18
N ALA A 644 -20.13 16.98 -24.53
CA ALA A 644 -19.90 16.16 -23.34
C ALA A 644 -19.24 14.82 -23.70
N VAL A 645 -19.67 14.17 -24.78
CA VAL A 645 -19.05 12.95 -25.30
C VAL A 645 -17.58 13.19 -25.68
N ASP A 646 -17.28 14.31 -26.34
CA ASP A 646 -15.91 14.66 -26.73
C ASP A 646 -15.00 14.90 -25.53
N ARG A 647 -15.51 15.58 -24.49
CA ARG A 647 -14.77 15.82 -23.24
C ARG A 647 -14.51 14.57 -22.41
N LEU A 648 -15.40 13.59 -22.45
CA LEU A 648 -15.28 12.34 -21.70
C LEU A 648 -14.51 11.26 -22.47
N ARG A 649 -14.17 11.51 -23.74
CA ARG A 649 -13.56 10.51 -24.60
C ARG A 649 -12.06 10.45 -24.37
N LEU A 650 -11.56 9.24 -24.12
CA LEU A 650 -10.14 8.99 -24.05
C LEU A 650 -9.43 9.42 -25.35
N THR A 651 -8.46 10.30 -25.19
CA THR A 651 -7.60 10.80 -26.24
C THR A 651 -6.18 10.46 -25.81
N LEU A 652 -5.46 9.73 -26.65
CA LEU A 652 -4.09 9.30 -26.37
C LEU A 652 -3.11 10.11 -27.22
N PRO A 653 -1.85 10.26 -26.79
CA PRO A 653 -0.76 10.73 -27.62
C PRO A 653 -0.69 9.89 -28.90
N GLY A 654 -0.71 10.56 -30.06
CA GLY A 654 -0.79 9.88 -31.35
C GLY A 654 0.57 9.37 -31.80
N THR A 655 0.60 8.20 -32.44
CA THR A 655 1.67 7.86 -33.38
C THR A 655 1.34 8.47 -34.75
N ARG A 656 2.37 8.70 -35.58
CA ARG A 656 2.27 9.38 -36.89
C ARG A 656 1.05 8.91 -37.68
N ASP A 657 0.32 9.84 -38.30
CA ASP A 657 -0.82 9.49 -39.15
C ASP A 657 -0.40 8.68 -40.38
N GLY A 658 -1.37 8.16 -41.14
CA GLY A 658 -1.12 7.45 -42.40
C GLY A 658 -0.42 8.27 -43.49
N SER A 659 -0.15 9.56 -43.25
CA SER A 659 0.66 10.44 -44.11
C SER A 659 2.08 10.67 -43.57
N GLY A 660 2.44 10.06 -42.44
CA GLY A 660 3.72 10.21 -41.76
C GLY A 660 3.85 11.48 -40.91
N ARG A 661 2.78 12.27 -40.75
CA ARG A 661 2.80 13.49 -39.92
C ARG A 661 2.53 13.16 -38.44
N PRO A 662 3.28 13.75 -37.50
CA PRO A 662 3.02 13.56 -36.08
C PRO A 662 1.68 14.20 -35.70
N VAL A 663 0.73 13.38 -35.24
CA VAL A 663 -0.52 13.86 -34.63
C VAL A 663 -0.27 13.98 -33.13
N ARG A 664 -0.41 15.18 -32.56
CA ARG A 664 -0.13 15.42 -31.13
C ARG A 664 -1.00 14.54 -30.21
N THR A 665 -2.28 14.39 -30.53
CA THR A 665 -3.24 13.57 -29.75
C THR A 665 -4.39 13.11 -30.65
N ALA A 666 -4.88 11.89 -30.47
CA ALA A 666 -6.05 11.37 -31.19
C ALA A 666 -6.98 10.56 -30.26
N ALA A 667 -8.28 10.57 -30.56
CA ALA A 667 -9.24 9.73 -29.84
C ALA A 667 -8.82 8.25 -29.96
N TYR A 668 -8.89 7.49 -28.86
CA TYR A 668 -8.41 6.11 -28.83
C TYR A 668 -9.08 5.23 -29.90
N THR A 669 -10.35 5.50 -30.24
CA THR A 669 -11.11 4.79 -31.29
C THR A 669 -10.57 4.97 -32.71
N ALA A 670 -9.70 5.95 -32.93
CA ALA A 670 -9.06 6.21 -34.22
C ALA A 670 -7.62 5.69 -34.29
N LEU A 671 -7.07 5.19 -33.18
CA LEU A 671 -5.73 4.67 -33.10
C LEU A 671 -5.70 3.18 -33.45
N PRO A 672 -4.64 2.69 -34.12
CA PRO A 672 -4.48 1.26 -34.38
C PRO A 672 -4.21 0.52 -33.07
N GLY A 673 -4.76 -0.69 -32.91
CA GLY A 673 -4.52 -1.51 -31.72
C GLY A 673 -5.80 -2.18 -31.19
N PRO A 674 -5.67 -3.16 -30.27
CA PRO A 674 -6.80 -3.89 -29.71
C PRO A 674 -7.88 -2.96 -29.13
N LEU A 675 -7.45 -1.98 -28.33
CA LEU A 675 -8.36 -1.05 -27.67
C LEU A 675 -9.08 -0.11 -28.65
N GLY A 676 -8.35 0.42 -29.64
CA GLY A 676 -8.92 1.32 -30.64
C GLY A 676 -9.94 0.62 -31.54
N GLU A 677 -9.65 -0.61 -31.96
CA GLU A 677 -10.55 -1.43 -32.77
C GLU A 677 -11.80 -1.87 -31.98
N ALA A 678 -11.63 -2.26 -30.71
CA ALA A 678 -12.75 -2.56 -29.82
C ALA A 678 -13.63 -1.32 -29.60
N GLY A 679 -13.02 -0.16 -29.36
CA GLY A 679 -13.74 1.12 -29.20
C GLY A 679 -14.49 1.56 -30.45
N ALA A 680 -13.92 1.32 -31.64
CA ALA A 680 -14.59 1.61 -32.92
C ALA A 680 -15.85 0.76 -33.15
N ARG A 681 -15.86 -0.49 -32.64
CA ARG A 681 -17.05 -1.36 -32.62
C ARG A 681 -18.10 -0.87 -31.62
N GLY A 682 -17.69 -0.11 -30.61
CA GLY A 682 -18.54 0.48 -29.59
C GLY A 682 -18.98 -0.47 -28.49
N ASP A 683 -18.32 -1.63 -28.38
CA ASP A 683 -18.47 -2.57 -27.27
C ASP A 683 -17.09 -3.19 -26.99
N ILE A 684 -16.52 -2.86 -25.82
CA ILE A 684 -15.18 -3.28 -25.42
C ILE A 684 -15.34 -4.40 -24.40
N GLN A 685 -15.41 -5.63 -24.91
CA GLN A 685 -15.48 -6.83 -24.09
C GLN A 685 -14.07 -7.21 -23.63
N VAL A 686 -13.88 -7.42 -22.32
CA VAL A 686 -12.57 -7.78 -21.75
C VAL A 686 -12.03 -9.07 -22.37
N THR A 687 -12.87 -10.10 -22.54
CA THR A 687 -12.48 -11.38 -23.14
C THR A 687 -12.03 -11.24 -24.60
N ALA A 688 -12.70 -10.39 -25.38
CA ALA A 688 -12.29 -10.09 -26.75
C ALA A 688 -10.97 -9.31 -26.77
N LEU A 689 -10.77 -8.39 -25.82
CA LEU A 689 -9.55 -7.60 -25.71
C LEU A 689 -8.35 -8.50 -25.35
N VAL A 690 -8.50 -9.40 -24.38
CA VAL A 690 -7.50 -10.43 -24.04
C VAL A 690 -7.16 -11.30 -25.26
N SER A 691 -8.18 -11.78 -25.97
CA SER A 691 -7.98 -12.62 -27.16
C SER A 691 -7.26 -11.87 -28.29
N ASP A 692 -7.61 -10.60 -28.54
CA ASP A 692 -6.96 -9.75 -29.55
C ASP A 692 -5.50 -9.48 -29.18
N VAL A 693 -5.18 -9.28 -27.90
CA VAL A 693 -3.81 -9.10 -27.39
C VAL A 693 -2.98 -10.36 -27.60
N ARG A 694 -3.48 -11.52 -27.14
CA ARG A 694 -2.79 -12.82 -27.30
C ARG A 694 -2.52 -13.14 -28.77
N ALA A 695 -3.53 -12.95 -29.63
CA ALA A 695 -3.40 -13.19 -31.07
C ALA A 695 -2.32 -12.33 -31.74
N ARG A 696 -2.21 -11.05 -31.37
CA ARG A 696 -1.19 -10.14 -31.91
C ARG A 696 0.22 -10.42 -31.41
N ARG A 697 0.33 -10.97 -30.20
CA ARG A 697 1.62 -11.37 -29.60
C ARG A 697 2.04 -12.79 -29.99
N GLY A 698 1.27 -13.49 -30.83
CA GLY A 698 1.60 -14.83 -31.31
C GLY A 698 1.46 -15.92 -30.24
N VAL A 699 0.83 -15.63 -29.12
CA VAL A 699 0.56 -16.58 -28.04
C VAL A 699 -0.79 -17.22 -28.35
N GLN A 700 -0.78 -18.45 -28.89
CA GLN A 700 -2.00 -19.26 -29.01
C GLN A 700 -2.26 -19.94 -27.67
N GLY A 701 -3.46 -19.72 -27.12
CA GLY A 701 -3.94 -20.39 -25.90
C GLY A 701 -4.38 -21.83 -26.14
#